data_AF-A0A2A2DSH5-F1
#
_entry.id   AF-A0A2A2DSH5-F1
#
_cell.length_a   1.000
_cell.length_b   1.000
_cell.length_c   1.000
_cell.angle_alpha   90.00
_cell.angle_beta   90.00
_cell.angle_gamma   90.00
#
_symmetry.space_group_name_H-M   'P 1'
#
loop_
_entity.id
_entity.type
_entity.pdbx_description
1 polymer ?
#
loop_
_entity_poly.entity_id
_entity_poly.type
_entity_poly.pdbx_seq_one_letter_code
_entity_poly.pdbx_strand_id
1 'polypeptide(L)'
;MQWMFMLIGLLLGWLLDESFSDALLGALLGLGIGQAIRIGRLSTQSAEQRRLLDQAQVALNALEQRLALLEVPGVKLPEASEPATSEPAPSSEIILEQTPVESPELIWELPPEFEPVAAAATEADRPPPVDAWKPEPVAREPQQPAAPRGPNVIERAISGARNWLFGGNTVLRVGVVLLFLGLAFLLRYATEGMVVPVELRYAGVAAAALGLLGLGWWLRLRNSHYALMLQGTGIAVLYLTVFAAMRLHPLLDPTAALGLLVVVTVFSAILAITQNALGLAAAAALGGFAAPILTSTGAGNHVALFSYFALLNTGILAIAWFKAWRLLNLIGFVGTFGIGLAWGLRSYTPELLWSTEPFLILFFLMYLVIGLLFARRKLLEMSDAPQDDSREALVHWSARKGDYVDGTMLFAPPLVGFGLQFALVEHLEFAAAFSALALGMIYMGLARLLMGGRALLLAETCLALGVIFASLAIPLGLDARWTAAAWAVEGAGIFWLGLRQQRPLARAFALLLQLGSALAFLSELRIGENSLLEGAPLGALMLGVALLFSFYQLRKALPEQASQWERQGLPVLACLGLTFLYLLAPLFFFTHGTAISWALAGLATLFVGLRLQSRTFLFTAFAVQLLGGALFLLRLQGSDGDSAAVFSAGWSGLLSASLIGLALIAGMLLAARDEMVRSDVRLLRGLSVVLLAGLVLINLAVLFVLPWQTASAVWAASGLFIIWLSLYLKQRVSFVFGLLLQVIGGAAFLFAGPNLLGPLLSEGLRPLAHSGFWTPLVLGLAAFIGAWRLQLGNHASAFDGLSLQRLSEVLLVWGAGWWALAWLSEVLRFAPSNLQATLLLAVAAVSVALWTVLALRLKWSSLGLLCTLLIPAAGLVLLAAWHSRYHPAADFGWLVWIAVFVVHFISLRRLAPTLPASAQSTAHMLGCWLLIGVLALELRYGLLLLSQQYNAWRWLGWAILPSLYLVLMAAPRAWPWPVSAYPREYRLYAAAPLVLLMLGWFWLANIASDGTAEPLPYVPLINPLELGLLFALFGVYVWSRNAVTQRAIRKEYADNATQVIAGVSLFVFFTALVMRAAHHWGGVPYALDLLLESMLVQAGLSIVWTLMALSLMIGGHLRHRREVWLIGAALIALVVAKLFFVELSNRGGLARIVSFIGVGVLLLVVGYFAPLPPKRADAVPDVEKPGPETEGVSS
;
A
#
# COMPACT_ATOMS: atom_id res chain seq x y z
N MET A 1 13.99 8.20 -16.45
CA MET A 1 14.22 8.19 -14.98
C MET A 1 14.17 9.58 -14.36
N GLN A 2 15.05 10.53 -14.71
CA GLN A 2 15.14 11.83 -14.00
C GLN A 2 13.83 12.64 -14.06
N TRP A 3 13.14 12.63 -15.20
CA TRP A 3 11.80 13.19 -15.39
C TRP A 3 10.71 12.62 -14.46
N MET A 4 10.88 11.40 -13.96
CA MET A 4 9.90 10.75 -13.08
C MET A 4 9.96 11.35 -11.67
N PHE A 5 11.17 11.56 -11.14
CA PHE A 5 11.36 12.29 -9.89
C PHE A 5 10.95 13.76 -10.02
N MET A 6 11.17 14.40 -11.18
CA MET A 6 10.64 15.74 -11.46
C MET A 6 9.11 15.79 -11.35
N LEU A 7 8.39 14.87 -11.99
CA LEU A 7 6.92 14.83 -11.95
C LEU A 7 6.37 14.52 -10.55
N ILE A 8 6.99 13.59 -9.84
CA ILE A 8 6.67 13.28 -8.43
C ILE A 8 6.90 14.53 -7.56
N GLY A 9 8.02 15.22 -7.74
CA GLY A 9 8.33 16.46 -7.04
C GLY A 9 7.33 17.59 -7.35
N LEU A 10 6.94 17.74 -8.62
CA LEU A 10 5.95 18.72 -9.07
C LEU A 10 4.58 18.47 -8.42
N LEU A 11 4.12 17.22 -8.42
CA LEU A 11 2.91 16.78 -7.75
C LEU A 11 2.96 17.05 -6.23
N LEU A 12 4.07 16.70 -5.56
CA LEU A 12 4.24 16.94 -4.13
C LEU A 12 4.26 18.44 -3.80
N GLY A 13 4.92 19.27 -4.61
CA GLY A 13 4.93 20.72 -4.45
C GLY A 13 3.55 21.36 -4.66
N TRP A 14 2.78 20.86 -5.63
CA TRP A 14 1.40 21.28 -5.87
C TRP A 14 0.47 20.88 -4.71
N LEU A 15 0.56 19.63 -4.24
CA LEU A 15 -0.25 19.07 -3.15
C LEU A 15 0.00 19.72 -1.78
N LEU A 16 1.09 20.46 -1.60
CA LEU A 16 1.46 21.07 -0.32
C LEU A 16 0.81 22.44 -0.05
N ASP A 17 0.47 23.21 -1.09
CA ASP A 17 -0.08 24.57 -0.93
C ASP A 17 -0.88 25.11 -2.13
N GLU A 18 -1.12 24.32 -3.19
CA GLU A 18 -1.72 24.72 -4.49
C GLU A 18 -1.03 25.91 -5.19
N SER A 19 0.14 26.31 -4.71
CA SER A 19 0.95 27.42 -5.19
C SER A 19 1.81 26.98 -6.37
N PHE A 20 1.70 27.70 -7.50
CA PHE A 20 2.52 27.44 -8.70
C PHE A 20 4.03 27.55 -8.40
N SER A 21 4.42 28.45 -7.49
CA SER A 21 5.80 28.58 -7.00
C SER A 21 6.29 27.32 -6.28
N ASP A 22 5.45 26.71 -5.44
CA ASP A 22 5.85 25.54 -4.64
C ASP A 22 5.80 24.25 -5.47
N ALA A 23 4.89 24.15 -6.44
CA ALA A 23 4.94 23.12 -7.49
C ALA A 23 6.23 23.18 -8.33
N LEU A 24 6.68 24.39 -8.70
CA LEU A 24 7.95 24.60 -9.43
C LEU A 24 9.17 24.22 -8.58
N LEU A 25 9.18 24.61 -7.29
CA LEU A 25 10.22 24.23 -6.34
C LEU A 25 10.26 22.72 -6.12
N GLY A 26 9.10 22.08 -5.99
CA GLY A 26 8.96 20.63 -5.93
C GLY A 26 9.52 19.93 -7.17
N ALA A 27 9.21 20.43 -8.37
CA ALA A 27 9.75 19.90 -9.62
C ALA A 27 11.28 19.98 -9.69
N LEU A 28 11.86 21.11 -9.25
CA LEU A 28 13.31 21.33 -9.20
C LEU A 28 13.99 20.43 -8.15
N LEU A 29 13.39 20.24 -6.97
CA LEU A 29 13.86 19.27 -5.97
C LEU A 29 13.79 17.83 -6.51
N GLY A 30 12.73 17.49 -7.23
CA GLY A 30 12.57 16.21 -7.93
C GLY A 30 13.68 15.96 -8.96
N LEU A 31 14.00 16.95 -9.80
CA LEU A 31 15.17 16.89 -10.69
C LEU A 31 16.47 16.74 -9.91
N GLY A 32 16.67 17.49 -8.83
CA GLY A 32 17.85 17.41 -7.98
C GLY A 32 18.08 16.01 -7.40
N ILE A 33 17.02 15.34 -6.92
CA ILE A 33 17.06 13.95 -6.44
C ILE A 33 17.38 13.00 -7.60
N GLY A 34 16.74 13.17 -8.76
CA GLY A 34 17.01 12.39 -9.97
C GLY A 34 18.43 12.57 -10.52
N GLN A 35 19.05 13.75 -10.33
CA GLN A 35 20.46 14.01 -10.61
C GLN A 35 21.37 13.33 -9.58
N ALA A 36 21.12 13.49 -8.28
CA ALA A 36 21.91 12.89 -7.21
C ALA A 36 21.97 11.36 -7.31
N ILE A 37 20.86 10.69 -7.60
CA ILE A 37 20.81 9.22 -7.80
C ILE A 37 21.64 8.79 -9.02
N ARG A 38 21.61 9.56 -10.11
CA ARG A 38 22.43 9.31 -11.31
C ARG A 38 23.92 9.48 -11.02
N ILE A 39 24.30 10.55 -10.33
CA ILE A 39 25.68 10.82 -9.89
C ILE A 39 26.17 9.72 -8.94
N GLY A 40 25.32 9.25 -8.03
CA GLY A 40 25.62 8.10 -7.15
C GLY A 40 26.00 6.84 -7.94
N ARG A 41 25.18 6.45 -8.93
CA ARG A 41 25.46 5.29 -9.80
C ARG A 41 26.72 5.44 -10.64
N LEU A 42 26.98 6.65 -11.16
CA LEU A 42 28.23 6.95 -11.87
C LEU A 42 29.44 6.88 -10.92
N SER A 43 29.30 7.28 -9.66
CA SER A 43 30.38 7.17 -8.68
C SER A 43 30.69 5.72 -8.28
N THR A 44 29.69 4.84 -8.20
CA THR A 44 29.93 3.40 -7.98
C THR A 44 30.60 2.74 -9.18
N GLN A 45 30.17 3.07 -10.41
CA GLN A 45 30.81 2.58 -11.64
C GLN A 45 32.26 3.10 -11.77
N SER A 46 32.53 4.35 -11.40
CA SER A 46 33.88 4.91 -11.40
C SER A 46 34.79 4.27 -10.32
N ALA A 47 34.25 3.94 -9.15
CA ALA A 47 34.98 3.20 -8.12
C ALA A 47 35.29 1.76 -8.55
N GLU A 48 34.36 1.09 -9.22
CA GLU A 48 34.55 -0.23 -9.82
C GLU A 48 35.61 -0.21 -10.94
N GLN A 49 35.55 0.79 -11.84
CA GLN A 49 36.58 1.02 -12.86
C GLN A 49 37.96 1.30 -12.26
N ARG A 50 38.05 2.09 -11.18
CA ARG A 50 39.33 2.29 -10.47
C ARG A 50 39.85 0.98 -9.89
N ARG A 51 39.00 0.18 -9.25
CA ARG A 51 39.40 -1.13 -8.70
C ARG A 51 39.89 -2.09 -9.79
N LEU A 52 39.28 -2.07 -10.98
CA LEU A 52 39.74 -2.83 -12.15
C LEU A 52 41.08 -2.31 -12.69
N LEU A 53 41.30 -0.98 -12.70
CA LEU A 53 42.59 -0.39 -13.06
C LEU A 53 43.69 -0.74 -12.04
N ASP A 54 43.41 -0.67 -10.74
CA ASP A 54 44.35 -1.08 -9.68
C ASP A 54 44.72 -2.57 -9.82
N GLN A 55 43.74 -3.43 -10.12
CA GLN A 55 43.97 -4.85 -10.43
C GLN A 55 44.80 -5.06 -11.70
N ALA A 56 44.54 -4.28 -12.76
CA ALA A 56 45.34 -4.33 -13.99
C ALA A 56 46.77 -3.83 -13.76
N GLN A 57 46.96 -2.80 -12.93
CA GLN A 57 48.27 -2.27 -12.54
C GLN A 57 49.07 -3.33 -11.75
N VAL A 58 48.45 -4.00 -10.79
CA VAL A 58 49.08 -5.11 -10.05
C VAL A 58 49.41 -6.29 -10.96
N ALA A 59 48.52 -6.63 -11.91
CA ALA A 59 48.78 -7.67 -12.89
C ALA A 59 49.94 -7.32 -13.84
N LEU A 60 50.02 -6.07 -14.32
CA LEU A 60 51.13 -5.55 -15.12
C LEU A 60 52.45 -5.62 -14.36
N ASN A 61 52.50 -5.12 -13.13
CA ASN A 61 53.71 -5.17 -12.29
C ASN A 61 54.17 -6.62 -12.03
N ALA A 62 53.24 -7.56 -11.85
CA ALA A 62 53.55 -8.99 -11.69
C ALA A 62 54.03 -9.66 -13.00
N LEU A 63 53.62 -9.14 -14.16
CA LEU A 63 54.05 -9.61 -15.48
C LEU A 63 55.41 -9.03 -15.85
N GLU A 64 55.66 -7.76 -15.52
CA GLU A 64 56.97 -7.09 -15.58
C GLU A 64 58.00 -7.82 -14.70
N GLN A 65 57.65 -8.20 -13.46
CA GLN A 65 58.51 -9.02 -12.60
C GLN A 65 58.81 -10.41 -13.21
N ARG A 66 57.86 -11.02 -13.92
CA ARG A 66 58.09 -12.29 -14.63
C ARG A 66 58.98 -12.12 -15.87
N LEU A 67 58.83 -11.02 -16.62
CA LEU A 67 59.72 -10.67 -17.73
C LEU A 67 61.14 -10.41 -17.21
N ALA A 68 61.29 -9.60 -16.16
CA ALA A 68 62.59 -9.33 -15.53
C ALA A 68 63.29 -10.61 -15.02
N LEU A 69 62.53 -11.63 -14.58
CA LEU A 69 63.08 -12.94 -14.20
C LEU A 69 63.47 -13.83 -15.40
N LEU A 70 62.88 -13.61 -16.57
CA LEU A 70 63.20 -14.33 -17.83
C LEU A 70 64.32 -13.65 -18.64
N GLU A 71 64.50 -12.33 -18.47
CA GLU A 71 65.52 -11.55 -19.16
C GLU A 71 66.92 -11.63 -18.51
N VAL A 72 67.06 -12.24 -17.31
CA VAL A 72 68.37 -12.52 -16.70
C VAL A 72 69.10 -13.64 -17.48
N PRO A 73 70.21 -13.36 -18.18
CA PRO A 73 70.86 -14.37 -19.01
C PRO A 73 71.74 -15.30 -18.17
N GLY A 74 71.19 -16.47 -17.81
CA GLY A 74 71.99 -17.62 -17.38
C GLY A 74 71.92 -17.97 -15.88
N VAL A 75 70.90 -18.73 -15.50
CA VAL A 75 70.98 -19.67 -14.36
C VAL A 75 70.79 -21.09 -14.91
N LYS A 76 71.59 -22.04 -14.42
CA LYS A 76 71.62 -23.43 -14.93
C LYS A 76 70.42 -24.24 -14.45
N LEU A 77 70.02 -25.22 -15.25
CA LEU A 77 69.32 -26.42 -14.79
C LEU A 77 70.23 -27.22 -13.83
N PRO A 78 69.66 -27.76 -12.74
CA PRO A 78 70.02 -29.08 -12.23
C PRO A 78 68.84 -30.05 -12.40
N GLU A 79 69.15 -31.30 -12.72
CA GLU A 79 68.18 -32.39 -12.80
C GLU A 79 67.94 -33.07 -11.44
N ALA A 80 66.91 -33.93 -11.41
CA ALA A 80 66.74 -35.11 -10.54
C ALA A 80 66.63 -34.91 -9.01
N SER A 81 65.42 -35.13 -8.49
CA SER A 81 65.17 -35.58 -7.11
C SER A 81 63.83 -36.32 -7.00
N GLU A 82 63.85 -37.59 -7.42
CA GLU A 82 62.77 -38.59 -7.33
C GLU A 82 63.42 -39.98 -7.12
N PRO A 83 62.71 -41.05 -6.70
CA PRO A 83 61.38 -41.11 -6.07
C PRO A 83 61.32 -42.00 -4.79
N ALA A 84 60.18 -42.02 -4.09
CA ALA A 84 59.74 -43.12 -3.18
C ALA A 84 58.25 -42.95 -2.77
N THR A 85 57.28 -43.26 -3.63
CA THR A 85 56.56 -44.56 -3.75
C THR A 85 55.66 -44.97 -2.57
N SER A 86 54.34 -44.94 -2.78
CA SER A 86 53.37 -45.84 -2.12
C SER A 86 52.13 -46.13 -3.00
N GLU A 87 52.37 -46.86 -4.10
CA GLU A 87 51.44 -47.76 -4.83
C GLU A 87 50.18 -47.22 -5.57
N PRO A 88 49.61 -48.01 -6.52
CA PRO A 88 48.75 -47.49 -7.61
C PRO A 88 47.33 -48.11 -7.71
N ALA A 89 46.54 -47.63 -8.68
CA ALA A 89 45.23 -48.18 -9.08
C ALA A 89 45.35 -49.48 -9.91
N PRO A 90 44.29 -50.32 -9.97
CA PRO A 90 43.26 -50.18 -11.01
C PRO A 90 41.82 -50.35 -10.45
N SER A 91 40.69 -50.29 -11.18
CA SER A 91 40.38 -50.22 -12.64
C SER A 91 39.15 -49.30 -12.83
N SER A 92 38.93 -48.60 -13.95
CA SER A 92 38.34 -49.07 -15.25
C SER A 92 36.98 -49.78 -15.08
N GLU A 93 35.93 -49.56 -15.89
CA GLU A 93 35.70 -48.83 -17.17
C GLU A 93 34.15 -48.68 -17.33
N ILE A 94 33.50 -47.85 -18.18
CA ILE A 94 33.58 -47.69 -19.65
C ILE A 94 32.73 -46.45 -20.09
N ILE A 95 33.22 -45.70 -21.11
CA ILE A 95 32.57 -45.03 -22.28
C ILE A 95 31.00 -44.93 -22.33
N LEU A 96 30.29 -43.90 -22.84
CA LEU A 96 30.44 -42.88 -23.92
C LEU A 96 29.77 -41.52 -23.49
N GLU A 97 29.86 -40.37 -24.18
CA GLU A 97 30.39 -40.01 -25.51
C GLU A 97 30.92 -38.55 -25.54
N GLN A 98 31.44 -38.08 -26.69
CA GLN A 98 32.02 -36.73 -26.90
C GLN A 98 31.35 -35.96 -28.07
N THR A 99 31.85 -34.73 -28.31
CA THR A 99 31.73 -33.94 -29.57
C THR A 99 30.45 -33.06 -29.69
N PRO A 100 30.38 -32.07 -30.63
CA PRO A 100 30.74 -30.70 -30.24
C PRO A 100 29.79 -29.60 -30.79
N VAL A 101 30.27 -28.34 -30.77
CA VAL A 101 29.60 -27.14 -31.27
C VAL A 101 29.57 -27.07 -32.80
N GLU A 102 28.39 -26.80 -33.39
CA GLU A 102 28.27 -25.92 -34.56
C GLU A 102 26.84 -25.33 -34.69
N SER A 103 26.69 -24.29 -35.52
CA SER A 103 25.48 -23.45 -35.67
C SER A 103 24.67 -23.75 -36.93
N PRO A 104 23.36 -23.40 -36.95
CA PRO A 104 22.79 -22.85 -38.18
C PRO A 104 21.81 -21.67 -37.99
N GLU A 105 21.50 -20.99 -39.09
CA GLU A 105 20.52 -19.90 -39.19
C GLU A 105 19.08 -20.39 -39.50
N LEU A 106 18.11 -19.61 -39.03
CA LEU A 106 16.80 -19.23 -39.62
C LEU A 106 15.93 -20.19 -40.49
N ILE A 107 14.61 -20.10 -40.19
CA ILE A 107 13.44 -20.32 -41.09
C ILE A 107 13.08 -21.79 -41.40
N TRP A 108 11.82 -22.28 -41.39
CA TRP A 108 10.44 -21.79 -41.10
C TRP A 108 9.63 -23.00 -40.50
N GLU A 109 8.32 -23.03 -40.17
CA GLU A 109 7.18 -22.10 -40.35
C GLU A 109 6.24 -22.01 -39.11
N LEU A 110 5.07 -22.69 -39.12
CA LEU A 110 3.84 -22.45 -38.31
C LEU A 110 3.01 -23.77 -38.12
N PRO A 111 1.94 -23.87 -37.28
CA PRO A 111 1.01 -22.83 -36.78
C PRO A 111 0.73 -22.83 -35.22
N PRO A 112 -0.48 -22.64 -34.63
CA PRO A 112 -0.89 -21.49 -33.75
C PRO A 112 -1.28 -21.85 -32.27
N GLU A 113 -1.67 -21.01 -31.28
CA GLU A 113 -1.78 -19.53 -31.02
C GLU A 113 -2.08 -19.20 -29.51
N PHE A 114 -1.80 -17.95 -29.05
CA PHE A 114 -2.44 -17.11 -27.95
C PHE A 114 -2.60 -17.61 -26.46
N GLU A 115 -2.67 -16.79 -25.38
CA GLU A 115 -2.48 -15.33 -25.08
C GLU A 115 -2.16 -15.03 -23.55
N PRO A 116 -1.67 -13.83 -23.11
CA PRO A 116 -1.19 -13.56 -21.72
C PRO A 116 -1.55 -12.17 -21.04
N VAL A 117 -0.86 -11.81 -19.91
CA VAL A 117 -0.74 -10.46 -19.20
C VAL A 117 -1.88 -10.08 -18.19
N ALA A 118 -1.77 -9.51 -16.95
CA ALA A 118 -0.77 -8.92 -15.99
C ALA A 118 -0.78 -7.35 -15.81
N ALA A 119 -0.44 -6.66 -14.69
CA ALA A 119 -0.36 -6.91 -13.22
C ALA A 119 -0.07 -5.58 -12.40
N ALA A 120 0.08 -5.67 -11.05
CA ALA A 120 0.79 -4.76 -10.08
C ALA A 120 0.08 -3.62 -9.25
N ALA A 121 0.71 -3.31 -8.10
CA ALA A 121 0.30 -2.62 -6.84
C ALA A 121 1.07 -1.27 -6.59
N THR A 122 0.96 -0.42 -5.55
CA THR A 122 -0.02 -0.03 -4.48
C THR A 122 0.59 1.15 -3.68
N GLU A 123 -0.19 2.11 -3.13
CA GLU A 123 0.24 2.98 -2.01
C GLU A 123 -0.94 3.37 -1.08
N ALA A 124 -0.70 4.00 0.07
CA ALA A 124 -1.62 4.03 1.23
C ALA A 124 -1.93 5.43 1.83
N ASP A 125 -3.05 5.50 2.55
CA ASP A 125 -3.79 6.73 2.87
C ASP A 125 -3.49 7.36 4.26
N ARG A 126 -3.90 8.63 4.45
CA ARG A 126 -3.91 9.35 5.74
C ARG A 126 -5.27 10.04 5.98
N PRO A 127 -5.79 10.00 7.22
CA PRO A 127 -6.31 11.23 7.85
C PRO A 127 -6.03 11.25 9.39
N PRO A 128 -6.49 12.24 10.21
CA PRO A 128 -7.28 13.46 9.92
C PRO A 128 -6.59 14.76 10.42
N PRO A 129 -7.26 15.94 10.32
CA PRO A 129 -8.03 16.43 11.48
C PRO A 129 -9.40 17.03 11.14
N VAL A 130 -10.14 17.45 12.17
CA VAL A 130 -11.56 17.91 12.16
C VAL A 130 -11.67 19.09 13.14
N ASP A 131 -12.50 20.13 12.97
CA ASP A 131 -13.15 20.74 11.79
C ASP A 131 -13.72 22.13 12.23
N ALA A 132 -14.05 23.03 11.29
CA ALA A 132 -14.31 24.45 11.58
C ALA A 132 -15.58 25.04 10.91
N TRP A 133 -16.71 24.32 10.92
CA TRP A 133 -17.97 24.81 10.34
C TRP A 133 -18.94 25.45 11.34
N LYS A 134 -18.80 26.78 11.52
CA LYS A 134 -19.94 27.69 11.75
C LYS A 134 -19.68 29.05 11.09
N PRO A 135 -20.06 29.23 9.81
CA PRO A 135 -20.21 30.56 9.21
C PRO A 135 -21.59 31.14 9.57
N GLU A 136 -21.63 32.42 9.94
CA GLU A 136 -22.87 33.20 10.07
C GLU A 136 -23.16 33.92 8.73
N PRO A 137 -24.41 33.95 8.23
CA PRO A 137 -24.66 34.27 6.83
C PRO A 137 -24.74 35.79 6.56
N VAL A 138 -23.85 36.29 5.70
CA VAL A 138 -24.03 37.58 5.02
C VAL A 138 -24.59 37.33 3.63
N ALA A 139 -25.76 37.91 3.35
CA ALA A 139 -26.45 37.73 2.06
C ALA A 139 -25.66 38.32 0.88
N ARG A 140 -25.78 37.68 -0.29
CA ARG A 140 -25.42 38.24 -1.59
C ARG A 140 -26.55 37.98 -2.58
N GLU A 141 -26.73 38.93 -3.50
CA GLU A 141 -27.88 39.03 -4.38
C GLU A 141 -27.89 37.96 -5.49
N PRO A 142 -29.04 37.70 -6.15
CA PRO A 142 -29.18 36.62 -7.11
C PRO A 142 -28.39 36.88 -8.41
N GLN A 143 -27.31 36.13 -8.61
CA GLN A 143 -26.73 36.00 -9.96
C GLN A 143 -27.68 35.18 -10.84
N GLN A 144 -27.91 35.64 -12.07
CA GLN A 144 -28.63 34.83 -13.07
C GLN A 144 -27.85 33.53 -13.33
N PRO A 145 -28.51 32.35 -13.39
CA PRO A 145 -27.81 31.10 -13.63
C PRO A 145 -27.11 31.10 -14.99
N ALA A 146 -25.79 30.94 -14.99
CA ALA A 146 -25.06 30.59 -16.20
C ALA A 146 -25.58 29.24 -16.71
N ALA A 147 -25.86 29.15 -18.02
CA ALA A 147 -26.34 27.91 -18.62
C ALA A 147 -25.39 26.74 -18.31
N PRO A 148 -25.90 25.57 -17.88
CA PRO A 148 -25.05 24.49 -17.40
C PRO A 148 -24.12 24.00 -18.50
N ARG A 149 -22.82 23.89 -18.17
CA ARG A 149 -21.81 23.29 -19.06
C ARG A 149 -22.24 21.86 -19.39
N GLY A 150 -22.45 21.59 -20.68
CA GLY A 150 -22.89 20.27 -21.13
C GLY A 150 -21.87 19.17 -20.81
N PRO A 151 -22.30 17.92 -20.55
CA PRO A 151 -21.44 16.85 -20.08
C PRO A 151 -20.29 16.55 -21.04
N ASN A 152 -19.14 16.21 -20.46
CA ASN A 152 -17.88 16.01 -21.14
C ASN A 152 -17.94 14.80 -22.10
N VAL A 153 -16.97 14.70 -23.03
CA VAL A 153 -17.01 13.70 -24.12
C VAL A 153 -17.06 12.27 -23.57
N ILE A 154 -16.29 12.01 -22.51
CA ILE A 154 -16.23 10.73 -21.80
C ILE A 154 -17.56 10.45 -21.06
N GLU A 155 -18.17 11.44 -20.42
CA GLU A 155 -19.46 11.28 -19.73
C GLU A 155 -20.59 10.96 -20.72
N ARG A 156 -20.55 11.53 -21.93
CA ARG A 156 -21.46 11.17 -23.03
C ARG A 156 -21.25 9.74 -23.53
N ALA A 157 -20.00 9.26 -23.59
CA ALA A 157 -19.72 7.86 -23.91
C ALA A 157 -20.21 6.91 -22.81
N ILE A 158 -19.93 7.19 -21.53
CA ILE A 158 -20.34 6.36 -20.39
C ILE A 158 -21.86 6.34 -20.22
N SER A 159 -22.55 7.47 -20.34
CA SER A 159 -24.02 7.52 -20.29
C SER A 159 -24.67 6.83 -21.50
N GLY A 160 -24.07 6.95 -22.69
CA GLY A 160 -24.44 6.15 -23.86
C GLY A 160 -24.31 4.65 -23.62
N ALA A 161 -23.18 4.20 -23.08
CA ALA A 161 -22.93 2.80 -22.73
C ALA A 161 -23.91 2.28 -21.65
N ARG A 162 -24.16 3.07 -20.59
CA ARG A 162 -25.12 2.70 -19.53
C ARG A 162 -26.54 2.57 -20.08
N ASN A 163 -26.96 3.49 -20.96
CA ASN A 163 -28.27 3.44 -21.59
C ASN A 163 -28.38 2.34 -22.66
N TRP A 164 -27.25 1.91 -23.26
CA TRP A 164 -27.19 0.72 -24.11
C TRP A 164 -27.31 -0.58 -23.29
N LEU A 165 -26.68 -0.65 -22.12
CA LEU A 165 -26.61 -1.85 -21.29
C LEU A 165 -27.86 -2.08 -20.42
N PHE A 166 -28.55 -1.01 -19.99
CA PHE A 166 -29.74 -1.07 -19.13
C PHE A 166 -31.02 -0.47 -19.75
N GLY A 167 -30.97 0.04 -20.99
CA GLY A 167 -32.14 0.59 -21.69
C GLY A 167 -33.13 -0.48 -22.14
N GLY A 168 -34.40 -0.07 -22.37
CA GLY A 168 -35.59 -0.93 -22.51
C GLY A 168 -35.70 -1.86 -23.72
N ASN A 169 -34.64 -2.61 -24.06
CA ASN A 169 -34.72 -3.82 -24.88
C ASN A 169 -33.66 -4.87 -24.47
N THR A 170 -33.29 -4.88 -23.19
CA THR A 170 -32.32 -5.81 -22.57
C THR A 170 -32.72 -7.28 -22.72
N VAL A 171 -34.01 -7.61 -22.56
CA VAL A 171 -34.50 -9.00 -22.68
C VAL A 171 -34.23 -9.57 -24.08
N LEU A 172 -34.41 -8.79 -25.14
CA LEU A 172 -34.09 -9.20 -26.51
C LEU A 172 -32.58 -9.41 -26.70
N ARG A 173 -31.74 -8.55 -26.11
CA ARG A 173 -30.27 -8.62 -26.21
C ARG A 173 -29.69 -9.80 -25.44
N VAL A 174 -30.18 -10.04 -24.21
CA VAL A 174 -29.82 -11.21 -23.40
C VAL A 174 -30.37 -12.49 -24.02
N GLY A 175 -31.55 -12.46 -24.63
CA GLY A 175 -32.11 -13.56 -25.41
C GLY A 175 -31.22 -13.98 -26.57
N VAL A 176 -30.66 -13.03 -27.33
CA VAL A 176 -29.69 -13.32 -28.41
C VAL A 176 -28.41 -13.97 -27.86
N VAL A 177 -27.89 -13.51 -26.71
CA VAL A 177 -26.68 -14.09 -26.08
C VAL A 177 -26.95 -15.51 -25.54
N LEU A 178 -28.11 -15.73 -24.91
CA LEU A 178 -28.51 -17.08 -24.44
C LEU A 178 -28.77 -18.04 -25.60
N LEU A 179 -29.37 -17.55 -26.69
CA LEU A 179 -29.59 -18.36 -27.90
C LEU A 179 -28.26 -18.70 -28.57
N PHE A 180 -27.30 -17.78 -28.61
CA PHE A 180 -25.93 -18.03 -29.09
C PHE A 180 -25.20 -19.09 -28.22
N LEU A 181 -25.29 -19.00 -26.89
CA LEU A 181 -24.71 -19.99 -25.98
C LEU A 181 -25.39 -21.37 -26.07
N GLY A 182 -26.72 -21.40 -26.15
CA GLY A 182 -27.49 -22.63 -26.37
C GLY A 182 -27.15 -23.29 -27.71
N LEU A 183 -26.98 -22.49 -28.76
CA LEU A 183 -26.52 -22.96 -30.06
C LEU A 183 -25.08 -23.49 -29.99
N ALA A 184 -24.19 -22.93 -29.16
CA ALA A 184 -22.83 -23.44 -29.01
C ALA A 184 -22.77 -24.85 -28.36
N PHE A 185 -23.57 -25.10 -27.32
CA PHE A 185 -23.69 -26.45 -26.73
C PHE A 185 -24.36 -27.44 -27.69
N LEU A 186 -25.40 -27.00 -28.40
CA LEU A 186 -26.10 -27.83 -29.39
C LEU A 186 -25.23 -28.10 -30.63
N LEU A 187 -24.40 -27.15 -31.03
CA LEU A 187 -23.42 -27.31 -32.11
C LEU A 187 -22.35 -28.33 -31.71
N ARG A 188 -21.84 -28.30 -30.47
CA ARG A 188 -20.91 -29.31 -29.96
C ARG A 188 -21.50 -30.73 -30.04
N TYR A 189 -22.75 -30.88 -29.59
CA TYR A 189 -23.49 -32.15 -29.68
C TYR A 189 -23.79 -32.57 -31.14
N ALA A 190 -23.93 -31.62 -32.08
CA ALA A 190 -24.15 -31.91 -33.51
C ALA A 190 -22.85 -32.14 -34.31
N THR A 191 -21.73 -31.55 -33.92
CA THR A 191 -20.41 -31.79 -34.53
C THR A 191 -19.86 -33.17 -34.21
N GLU A 192 -20.37 -33.81 -33.15
CA GLU A 192 -20.16 -35.23 -32.86
C GLU A 192 -20.99 -36.14 -33.81
N GLY A 193 -21.67 -35.60 -34.85
CA GLY A 193 -22.50 -36.38 -35.77
C GLY A 193 -22.67 -35.95 -37.25
N MET A 194 -22.35 -34.72 -37.71
CA MET A 194 -22.66 -34.28 -39.10
C MET A 194 -21.56 -33.43 -39.79
N VAL A 195 -21.49 -33.48 -41.13
CA VAL A 195 -20.43 -32.85 -41.97
C VAL A 195 -21.02 -32.03 -43.15
N VAL A 196 -20.45 -30.84 -43.44
CA VAL A 196 -20.81 -29.94 -44.55
C VAL A 196 -19.55 -29.27 -45.13
N PRO A 197 -19.41 -29.05 -46.46
CA PRO A 197 -18.28 -28.31 -47.08
C PRO A 197 -18.08 -26.87 -46.54
N VAL A 198 -16.96 -26.22 -46.86
CA VAL A 198 -16.57 -24.91 -46.27
C VAL A 198 -16.99 -23.73 -47.15
N GLU A 199 -16.92 -23.91 -48.47
CA GLU A 199 -17.22 -22.93 -49.52
C GLU A 199 -18.69 -22.48 -49.39
N LEU A 200 -19.59 -23.44 -49.17
CA LEU A 200 -21.01 -23.21 -48.93
C LEU A 200 -21.29 -22.42 -47.65
N ARG A 201 -20.42 -22.48 -46.63
CA ARG A 201 -20.55 -21.70 -45.39
C ARG A 201 -20.26 -20.22 -45.68
N TYR A 202 -19.16 -19.94 -46.36
CA TYR A 202 -18.79 -18.57 -46.74
C TYR A 202 -19.74 -17.96 -47.78
N ALA A 203 -20.21 -18.75 -48.76
CA ALA A 203 -21.27 -18.34 -49.68
C ALA A 203 -22.58 -18.03 -48.94
N GLY A 204 -22.96 -18.84 -47.95
CA GLY A 204 -24.15 -18.61 -47.11
C GLY A 204 -24.06 -17.31 -46.30
N VAL A 205 -22.91 -17.03 -45.68
CA VAL A 205 -22.69 -15.78 -44.93
C VAL A 205 -22.68 -14.56 -45.87
N ALA A 206 -22.02 -14.65 -47.04
CA ALA A 206 -22.03 -13.58 -48.04
C ALA A 206 -23.45 -13.30 -48.57
N ALA A 207 -24.24 -14.35 -48.86
CA ALA A 207 -25.63 -14.22 -49.28
C ALA A 207 -26.50 -13.59 -48.19
N ALA A 208 -26.30 -13.95 -46.92
CA ALA A 208 -26.98 -13.32 -45.79
C ALA A 208 -26.62 -11.83 -45.66
N ALA A 209 -25.34 -11.45 -45.84
CA ALA A 209 -24.89 -10.06 -45.80
C ALA A 209 -25.49 -9.21 -46.93
N LEU A 210 -25.55 -9.74 -48.15
CA LEU A 210 -26.26 -9.12 -49.28
C LEU A 210 -27.77 -9.04 -49.02
N GLY A 211 -28.36 -10.03 -48.37
CA GLY A 211 -29.75 -10.01 -47.90
C GLY A 211 -30.03 -8.88 -46.91
N LEU A 212 -29.14 -8.66 -45.93
CA LEU A 212 -29.21 -7.54 -44.98
C LEU A 212 -29.10 -6.17 -45.68
N LEU A 213 -28.25 -6.05 -46.70
CA LEU A 213 -28.16 -4.86 -47.55
C LEU A 213 -29.44 -4.61 -48.35
N GLY A 214 -29.99 -5.64 -49.00
CA GLY A 214 -31.23 -5.56 -49.78
C GLY A 214 -32.45 -5.22 -48.92
N LEU A 215 -32.60 -5.87 -47.75
CA LEU A 215 -33.60 -5.53 -46.75
C LEU A 215 -33.40 -4.10 -46.24
N GLY A 216 -32.17 -3.69 -45.93
CA GLY A 216 -31.86 -2.33 -45.52
C GLY A 216 -32.17 -1.28 -46.59
N TRP A 217 -31.97 -1.59 -47.87
CA TRP A 217 -32.36 -0.73 -48.99
C TRP A 217 -33.89 -0.63 -49.15
N TRP A 218 -34.63 -1.73 -48.93
CA TRP A 218 -36.10 -1.73 -48.96
C TRP A 218 -36.72 -0.98 -47.77
N LEU A 219 -36.22 -1.19 -46.55
CA LEU A 219 -36.73 -0.53 -45.35
C LEU A 219 -36.39 0.97 -45.26
N ARG A 220 -35.51 1.52 -46.11
CA ARG A 220 -35.04 2.92 -46.01
C ARG A 220 -36.16 3.96 -46.02
N LEU A 221 -37.27 3.67 -46.70
CA LEU A 221 -38.46 4.54 -46.78
C LEU A 221 -39.46 4.33 -45.62
N ARG A 222 -39.33 3.25 -44.83
CA ARG A 222 -40.21 2.92 -43.70
C ARG A 222 -39.59 3.23 -42.34
N ASN A 223 -38.31 2.94 -42.16
CA ASN A 223 -37.57 3.27 -40.95
C ASN A 223 -36.08 3.47 -41.27
N SER A 224 -35.70 4.72 -41.54
CA SER A 224 -34.34 5.10 -41.93
C SER A 224 -33.27 4.68 -40.92
N HIS A 225 -33.53 4.78 -39.60
CA HIS A 225 -32.56 4.38 -38.58
C HIS A 225 -32.34 2.86 -38.54
N TYR A 226 -33.41 2.07 -38.63
CA TYR A 226 -33.29 0.60 -38.68
C TYR A 226 -32.63 0.14 -39.99
N ALA A 227 -33.00 0.77 -41.12
CA ALA A 227 -32.37 0.53 -42.42
C ALA A 227 -30.86 0.79 -42.40
N LEU A 228 -30.41 1.92 -41.84
CA LEU A 228 -28.98 2.25 -41.75
C LEU A 228 -28.21 1.28 -40.84
N MET A 229 -28.80 0.79 -39.74
CA MET A 229 -28.17 -0.27 -38.93
C MET A 229 -28.06 -1.60 -39.70
N LEU A 230 -29.07 -1.98 -40.47
CA LEU A 230 -29.06 -3.21 -41.26
C LEU A 230 -28.05 -3.13 -42.43
N GLN A 231 -27.99 -1.98 -43.12
CA GLN A 231 -26.99 -1.71 -44.15
C GLN A 231 -25.56 -1.70 -43.58
N GLY A 232 -25.32 -1.00 -42.47
CA GLY A 232 -24.02 -0.97 -41.81
C GLY A 232 -23.56 -2.36 -41.36
N THR A 233 -24.48 -3.18 -40.84
CA THR A 233 -24.21 -4.58 -40.49
C THR A 233 -23.85 -5.40 -41.73
N GLY A 234 -24.61 -5.28 -42.82
CA GLY A 234 -24.31 -5.97 -44.08
C GLY A 234 -22.93 -5.62 -44.66
N ILE A 235 -22.54 -4.34 -44.63
CA ILE A 235 -21.20 -3.89 -45.05
C ILE A 235 -20.12 -4.51 -44.15
N ALA A 236 -20.31 -4.48 -42.83
CA ALA A 236 -19.34 -5.04 -41.88
C ALA A 236 -19.17 -6.56 -42.04
N VAL A 237 -20.28 -7.30 -42.25
CA VAL A 237 -20.22 -8.74 -42.50
C VAL A 237 -19.56 -9.06 -43.84
N LEU A 238 -19.79 -8.26 -44.90
CA LEU A 238 -19.04 -8.42 -46.16
C LEU A 238 -17.53 -8.23 -45.97
N TYR A 239 -17.10 -7.17 -45.25
CA TYR A 239 -15.68 -6.95 -44.91
C TYR A 239 -15.06 -8.16 -44.20
N LEU A 240 -15.72 -8.65 -43.16
CA LEU A 240 -15.24 -9.81 -42.39
C LEU A 240 -15.26 -11.10 -43.21
N THR A 241 -16.23 -11.27 -44.11
CA THR A 241 -16.34 -12.43 -45.00
C THR A 241 -15.20 -12.46 -46.02
N VAL A 242 -14.87 -11.32 -46.65
CA VAL A 242 -13.72 -11.22 -47.57
C VAL A 242 -12.40 -11.46 -46.84
N PHE A 243 -12.23 -10.89 -45.64
CA PHE A 243 -11.05 -11.11 -44.81
C PHE A 243 -10.89 -12.59 -44.42
N ALA A 244 -11.96 -13.25 -43.97
CA ALA A 244 -11.95 -14.65 -43.59
C ALA A 244 -11.70 -15.59 -44.78
N ALA A 245 -12.31 -15.33 -45.93
CA ALA A 245 -12.12 -16.08 -47.17
C ALA A 245 -10.76 -15.81 -47.86
N MET A 246 -10.01 -14.80 -47.43
CA MET A 246 -8.62 -14.59 -47.83
C MET A 246 -7.64 -15.24 -46.84
N ARG A 247 -7.90 -15.13 -45.52
CA ARG A 247 -6.90 -15.38 -44.46
C ARG A 247 -7.14 -16.58 -43.55
N LEU A 248 -8.38 -17.05 -43.38
CA LEU A 248 -8.71 -18.20 -42.51
C LEU A 248 -8.89 -19.50 -43.31
N HIS A 249 -9.47 -19.39 -44.51
CA HIS A 249 -9.50 -20.46 -45.50
C HIS A 249 -9.20 -19.77 -46.85
N PRO A 250 -8.02 -19.99 -47.46
CA PRO A 250 -7.56 -19.19 -48.59
C PRO A 250 -8.31 -19.53 -49.89
N LEU A 251 -9.51 -18.95 -50.01
CA LEU A 251 -10.44 -19.04 -51.13
C LEU A 251 -10.35 -17.82 -52.06
N LEU A 252 -9.69 -16.75 -51.62
CA LEU A 252 -9.48 -15.49 -52.34
C LEU A 252 -8.01 -15.07 -52.33
N ASP A 253 -7.47 -14.76 -53.51
CA ASP A 253 -6.16 -14.12 -53.66
C ASP A 253 -6.16 -12.69 -53.06
N PRO A 254 -5.07 -12.22 -52.41
CA PRO A 254 -5.00 -10.88 -51.84
C PRO A 254 -5.31 -9.73 -52.81
N THR A 255 -4.98 -9.87 -54.10
CA THR A 255 -5.30 -8.88 -55.14
C THR A 255 -6.80 -8.85 -55.44
N ALA A 256 -7.44 -10.01 -55.52
CA ALA A 256 -8.89 -10.14 -55.69
C ALA A 256 -9.64 -9.64 -54.45
N ALA A 257 -9.13 -9.95 -53.24
CA ALA A 257 -9.66 -9.46 -51.98
C ALA A 257 -9.58 -7.93 -51.88
N LEU A 258 -8.42 -7.33 -52.19
CA LEU A 258 -8.26 -5.87 -52.24
C LEU A 258 -9.20 -5.23 -53.26
N GLY A 259 -9.32 -5.79 -54.46
CA GLY A 259 -10.26 -5.33 -55.47
C GLY A 259 -11.71 -5.36 -54.99
N LEU A 260 -12.12 -6.43 -54.32
CA LEU A 260 -13.49 -6.58 -53.82
C LEU A 260 -13.75 -5.66 -52.61
N LEU A 261 -12.77 -5.44 -51.72
CA LEU A 261 -12.86 -4.42 -50.67
C LEU A 261 -12.98 -3.00 -51.26
N VAL A 262 -12.28 -2.68 -52.35
CA VAL A 262 -12.43 -1.39 -53.05
C VAL A 262 -13.81 -1.24 -53.69
N VAL A 263 -14.38 -2.31 -54.27
CA VAL A 263 -15.78 -2.28 -54.73
C VAL A 263 -16.73 -2.01 -53.55
N VAL A 264 -16.49 -2.62 -52.39
CA VAL A 264 -17.30 -2.38 -51.18
C VAL A 264 -17.11 -0.96 -50.61
N THR A 265 -15.91 -0.36 -50.63
CA THR A 265 -15.72 1.05 -50.19
C THR A 265 -16.46 2.01 -51.10
N VAL A 266 -16.33 1.86 -52.42
CA VAL A 266 -16.96 2.74 -53.42
C VAL A 266 -18.48 2.61 -53.36
N PHE A 267 -19.01 1.38 -53.30
CA PHE A 267 -20.45 1.15 -53.13
C PHE A 267 -20.97 1.75 -51.81
N SER A 268 -20.23 1.60 -50.71
CA SER A 268 -20.58 2.21 -49.42
C SER A 268 -20.54 3.74 -49.46
N ALA A 269 -19.55 4.35 -50.13
CA ALA A 269 -19.46 5.79 -50.30
C ALA A 269 -20.63 6.35 -51.13
N ILE A 270 -21.01 5.67 -52.23
CA ILE A 270 -22.20 6.01 -53.02
C ILE A 270 -23.47 5.88 -52.18
N LEU A 271 -23.61 4.79 -51.42
CA LEU A 271 -24.75 4.53 -50.52
C LEU A 271 -24.85 5.56 -49.38
N ALA A 272 -23.73 6.12 -48.93
CA ALA A 272 -23.67 7.18 -47.92
C ALA A 272 -24.01 8.56 -48.50
N ILE A 273 -23.52 8.89 -49.70
CA ILE A 273 -23.81 10.16 -50.38
C ILE A 273 -25.30 10.22 -50.76
N THR A 274 -25.82 9.17 -51.39
CA THR A 274 -27.23 9.08 -51.85
C THR A 274 -28.25 9.11 -50.72
N GLN A 275 -27.90 8.62 -49.52
CA GLN A 275 -28.75 8.70 -48.32
C GLN A 275 -28.34 9.83 -47.36
N ASN A 276 -27.37 10.69 -47.73
CA ASN A 276 -26.84 11.79 -46.91
C ASN A 276 -26.43 11.35 -45.48
N ALA A 277 -25.88 10.14 -45.35
CA ALA A 277 -25.71 9.42 -44.07
C ALA A 277 -24.25 9.43 -43.59
N LEU A 278 -23.92 10.38 -42.70
CA LEU A 278 -22.55 10.58 -42.18
C LEU A 278 -21.94 9.30 -41.56
N GLY A 279 -22.72 8.50 -40.84
CA GLY A 279 -22.22 7.25 -40.23
C GLY A 279 -21.78 6.21 -41.25
N LEU A 280 -22.46 6.13 -42.39
CA LEU A 280 -22.12 5.21 -43.49
C LEU A 280 -20.92 5.73 -44.28
N ALA A 281 -20.78 7.06 -44.42
CA ALA A 281 -19.57 7.69 -44.98
C ALA A 281 -18.34 7.47 -44.09
N ALA A 282 -18.49 7.59 -42.77
CA ALA A 282 -17.41 7.31 -41.81
C ALA A 282 -17.00 5.83 -41.84
N ALA A 283 -17.95 4.90 -41.91
CA ALA A 283 -17.68 3.47 -42.07
C ALA A 283 -16.95 3.17 -43.40
N ALA A 284 -17.36 3.78 -44.51
CA ALA A 284 -16.70 3.62 -45.81
C ALA A 284 -15.25 4.17 -45.81
N ALA A 285 -15.02 5.32 -45.16
CA ALA A 285 -13.69 5.91 -45.05
C ALA A 285 -12.75 5.09 -44.14
N LEU A 286 -13.23 4.66 -42.97
CA LEU A 286 -12.48 3.79 -42.07
C LEU A 286 -12.14 2.45 -42.72
N GLY A 287 -13.11 1.82 -43.39
CA GLY A 287 -12.89 0.60 -44.17
C GLY A 287 -11.89 0.80 -45.32
N GLY A 288 -11.90 1.96 -45.98
CA GLY A 288 -10.94 2.32 -47.02
C GLY A 288 -9.50 2.43 -46.52
N PHE A 289 -9.25 3.16 -45.43
CA PHE A 289 -7.91 3.20 -44.84
C PHE A 289 -7.48 1.86 -44.23
N ALA A 290 -8.42 1.02 -43.79
CA ALA A 290 -8.15 -0.32 -43.28
C ALA A 290 -7.84 -1.34 -44.38
N ALA A 291 -8.43 -1.23 -45.58
CA ALA A 291 -8.33 -2.28 -46.61
C ALA A 291 -6.89 -2.66 -46.99
N PRO A 292 -5.96 -1.71 -47.30
CA PRO A 292 -4.56 -2.05 -47.59
C PRO A 292 -3.81 -2.68 -46.41
N ILE A 293 -4.21 -2.37 -45.17
CA ILE A 293 -3.63 -2.96 -43.96
C ILE A 293 -4.10 -4.42 -43.82
N LEU A 294 -5.39 -4.67 -44.07
CA LEU A 294 -6.00 -6.00 -43.97
C LEU A 294 -5.52 -6.96 -45.07
N THR A 295 -5.23 -6.46 -46.27
CA THR A 295 -4.75 -7.25 -47.43
C THR A 295 -3.24 -7.13 -47.69
N SER A 296 -2.46 -6.63 -46.72
CA SER A 296 -1.02 -6.44 -46.91
C SER A 296 -0.28 -7.78 -47.05
N THR A 297 0.41 -7.97 -48.18
CA THR A 297 1.25 -9.14 -48.48
C THR A 297 2.70 -8.97 -48.00
N GLY A 298 3.03 -7.87 -47.32
CA GLY A 298 4.39 -7.58 -46.85
C GLY A 298 5.37 -7.06 -47.93
N ALA A 299 4.95 -6.97 -49.20
CA ALA A 299 5.81 -6.68 -50.36
C ALA A 299 6.39 -5.25 -50.47
N GLY A 300 6.50 -4.49 -49.37
CA GLY A 300 7.30 -3.26 -49.23
C GLY A 300 6.88 -2.00 -50.02
N ASN A 301 6.03 -2.11 -51.04
CA ASN A 301 5.76 -1.02 -52.00
C ASN A 301 4.93 0.14 -51.40
N HIS A 302 5.62 1.12 -50.84
CA HIS A 302 5.05 2.36 -50.29
C HIS A 302 4.44 3.27 -51.37
N VAL A 303 4.99 3.28 -52.58
CA VAL A 303 4.46 4.08 -53.71
C VAL A 303 3.03 3.63 -54.05
N ALA A 304 2.74 2.32 -54.04
CA ALA A 304 1.39 1.81 -54.23
C ALA A 304 0.45 2.20 -53.08
N LEU A 305 0.91 2.10 -51.82
CA LEU A 305 0.14 2.48 -50.63
C LEU A 305 -0.20 3.98 -50.62
N PHE A 306 0.78 4.84 -50.89
CA PHE A 306 0.59 6.29 -50.92
C PHE A 306 -0.18 6.76 -52.17
N SER A 307 -0.08 6.06 -53.30
CA SER A 307 -0.96 6.30 -54.46
C SER A 307 -2.41 5.93 -54.15
N TYR A 308 -2.65 4.83 -53.43
CA TYR A 308 -3.98 4.47 -52.95
C TYR A 308 -4.55 5.51 -51.97
N PHE A 309 -3.74 5.98 -51.01
CA PHE A 309 -4.15 7.09 -50.13
C PHE A 309 -4.34 8.40 -50.88
N ALA A 310 -3.57 8.71 -51.93
CA ALA A 310 -3.81 9.88 -52.78
C ALA A 310 -5.18 9.79 -53.50
N LEU A 311 -5.56 8.61 -53.99
CA LEU A 311 -6.89 8.37 -54.56
C LEU A 311 -8.01 8.54 -53.52
N LEU A 312 -7.87 7.94 -52.34
CA LEU A 312 -8.84 8.04 -51.24
C LEU A 312 -8.98 9.49 -50.75
N ASN A 313 -7.86 10.19 -50.56
CA ASN A 313 -7.83 11.62 -50.20
C ASN A 313 -8.39 12.51 -51.31
N THR A 314 -8.25 12.14 -52.58
CA THR A 314 -8.91 12.86 -53.70
C THR A 314 -10.42 12.71 -53.61
N GLY A 315 -10.92 11.53 -53.22
CA GLY A 315 -12.33 11.33 -52.88
C GLY A 315 -12.80 12.19 -51.70
N ILE A 316 -12.01 12.28 -50.62
CA ILE A 316 -12.32 13.15 -49.46
C ILE A 316 -12.29 14.64 -49.84
N LEU A 317 -11.30 15.08 -50.61
CA LEU A 317 -11.19 16.44 -51.14
C LEU A 317 -12.38 16.80 -52.05
N ALA A 318 -12.78 15.89 -52.95
CA ALA A 318 -13.95 16.06 -53.79
C ALA A 318 -15.25 16.16 -52.96
N ILE A 319 -15.42 15.30 -51.93
CA ILE A 319 -16.56 15.41 -51.02
C ILE A 319 -16.52 16.73 -50.24
N ALA A 320 -15.35 17.17 -49.75
CA ALA A 320 -15.18 18.44 -49.05
C ALA A 320 -15.54 19.67 -49.93
N TRP A 321 -15.34 19.57 -51.25
CA TRP A 321 -15.75 20.57 -52.24
C TRP A 321 -17.28 20.77 -52.31
N PHE A 322 -18.07 19.76 -51.93
CA PHE A 322 -19.55 19.81 -51.95
C PHE A 322 -20.20 19.76 -50.56
N LYS A 323 -19.56 19.17 -49.55
CA LYS A 323 -20.11 18.91 -48.20
C LYS A 323 -19.03 19.09 -47.12
N ALA A 324 -19.21 20.07 -46.22
CA ALA A 324 -18.28 20.36 -45.14
C ALA A 324 -18.38 19.38 -43.94
N TRP A 325 -18.14 18.08 -44.18
CA TRP A 325 -18.21 17.02 -43.15
C TRP A 325 -16.89 16.88 -42.36
N ARG A 326 -16.75 17.66 -41.28
CA ARG A 326 -15.58 17.69 -40.38
C ARG A 326 -15.03 16.30 -39.99
N LEU A 327 -15.92 15.36 -39.64
CA LEU A 327 -15.53 14.00 -39.23
C LEU A 327 -14.84 13.21 -40.35
N LEU A 328 -15.28 13.37 -41.60
CA LEU A 328 -14.69 12.69 -42.75
C LEU A 328 -13.27 13.20 -43.03
N ASN A 329 -13.09 14.53 -43.03
CA ASN A 329 -11.79 15.17 -43.20
C ASN A 329 -10.81 14.77 -42.09
N LEU A 330 -11.28 14.61 -40.85
CA LEU A 330 -10.46 14.17 -39.72
C LEU A 330 -10.05 12.69 -39.84
N ILE A 331 -10.97 11.81 -40.24
CA ILE A 331 -10.64 10.40 -40.54
C ILE A 331 -9.59 10.33 -41.67
N GLY A 332 -9.73 11.15 -42.70
CA GLY A 332 -8.76 11.29 -43.78
C GLY A 332 -7.37 11.72 -43.29
N PHE A 333 -7.30 12.80 -42.50
CA PHE A 333 -6.03 13.33 -41.98
C PHE A 333 -5.33 12.30 -41.08
N VAL A 334 -6.05 11.70 -40.13
CA VAL A 334 -5.52 10.70 -39.19
C VAL A 334 -5.12 9.41 -39.90
N GLY A 335 -5.89 8.94 -40.89
CA GLY A 335 -5.51 7.80 -41.72
C GLY A 335 -4.22 8.08 -42.50
N THR A 336 -4.17 9.19 -43.22
CA THR A 336 -3.04 9.53 -44.10
C THR A 336 -1.75 9.78 -43.32
N PHE A 337 -1.74 10.74 -42.39
CA PHE A 337 -0.54 11.09 -41.65
C PHE A 337 -0.22 10.07 -40.55
N GLY A 338 -1.21 9.41 -39.96
CA GLY A 338 -0.99 8.37 -38.95
C GLY A 338 -0.37 7.10 -39.54
N ILE A 339 -0.88 6.61 -40.67
CA ILE A 339 -0.29 5.45 -41.36
C ILE A 339 1.04 5.85 -42.03
N GLY A 340 1.15 7.06 -42.58
CA GLY A 340 2.40 7.59 -43.13
C GLY A 340 3.52 7.68 -42.08
N LEU A 341 3.23 8.20 -40.88
CA LEU A 341 4.15 8.21 -39.74
C LEU A 341 4.48 6.79 -39.26
N ALA A 342 3.50 5.90 -39.18
CA ALA A 342 3.71 4.51 -38.77
C ALA A 342 4.58 3.72 -39.77
N TRP A 343 4.53 4.05 -41.06
CA TRP A 343 5.47 3.54 -42.07
C TRP A 343 6.84 4.20 -41.93
N GLY A 344 6.91 5.52 -41.80
CA GLY A 344 8.17 6.26 -41.66
C GLY A 344 9.02 5.79 -40.48
N LEU A 345 8.40 5.55 -39.33
CA LEU A 345 9.04 5.02 -38.12
C LEU A 345 9.47 3.54 -38.21
N ARG A 346 9.16 2.82 -39.29
CA ARG A 346 9.38 1.37 -39.43
C ARG A 346 10.11 0.94 -40.70
N SER A 347 10.10 1.76 -41.76
CA SER A 347 10.47 1.31 -43.10
C SER A 347 11.07 2.41 -44.00
N TYR A 348 11.31 3.61 -43.48
CA TYR A 348 12.00 4.67 -44.22
C TYR A 348 13.53 4.52 -44.15
N THR A 349 14.20 4.77 -45.28
CA THR A 349 15.65 5.00 -45.37
C THR A 349 15.92 6.29 -46.15
N PRO A 350 17.06 6.99 -45.96
CA PRO A 350 17.37 8.22 -46.68
C PRO A 350 17.30 8.09 -48.21
N GLU A 351 17.62 6.91 -48.75
CA GLU A 351 17.51 6.56 -50.17
C GLU A 351 16.08 6.73 -50.72
N LEU A 352 15.06 6.51 -49.88
CA LEU A 352 13.65 6.63 -50.26
C LEU A 352 13.15 8.09 -50.25
N LEU A 353 13.96 9.08 -49.85
CA LEU A 353 13.56 10.50 -49.75
C LEU A 353 12.88 11.00 -51.02
N TRP A 354 13.53 10.87 -52.17
CA TRP A 354 13.00 11.33 -53.46
C TRP A 354 11.70 10.65 -53.91
N SER A 355 11.43 9.44 -53.40
CA SER A 355 10.17 8.71 -53.64
C SER A 355 9.06 9.03 -52.63
N THR A 356 9.39 9.70 -51.52
CA THR A 356 8.51 9.92 -50.36
C THR A 356 8.13 11.40 -50.20
N GLU A 357 9.10 12.31 -50.36
CA GLU A 357 8.92 13.76 -50.24
C GLU A 357 7.81 14.31 -51.18
N PRO A 358 7.67 13.86 -52.46
CA PRO A 358 6.56 14.29 -53.31
C PRO A 358 5.18 13.93 -52.74
N PHE A 359 5.04 12.78 -52.05
CA PHE A 359 3.80 12.42 -51.37
C PHE A 359 3.58 13.23 -50.09
N LEU A 360 4.62 13.52 -49.31
CA LEU A 360 4.50 14.38 -48.12
C LEU A 360 4.06 15.80 -48.51
N ILE A 361 4.69 16.39 -49.55
CA ILE A 361 4.31 17.69 -50.10
C ILE A 361 2.88 17.65 -50.65
N LEU A 362 2.51 16.61 -51.40
CA LEU A 362 1.15 16.45 -51.92
C LEU A 362 0.10 16.37 -50.80
N PHE A 363 0.32 15.54 -49.78
CA PHE A 363 -0.61 15.41 -48.65
C PHE A 363 -0.67 16.68 -47.80
N PHE A 364 0.46 17.35 -47.56
CA PHE A 364 0.50 18.66 -46.91
C PHE A 364 -0.34 19.70 -47.68
N LEU A 365 -0.14 19.82 -49.00
CA LEU A 365 -0.90 20.74 -49.84
C LEU A 365 -2.39 20.37 -49.91
N MET A 366 -2.73 19.09 -50.04
CA MET A 366 -4.13 18.64 -50.02
C MET A 366 -4.82 19.00 -48.70
N TYR A 367 -4.18 18.76 -47.55
CA TYR A 367 -4.79 19.07 -46.25
C TYR A 367 -4.78 20.56 -45.90
N LEU A 368 -3.78 21.32 -46.36
CA LEU A 368 -3.79 22.78 -46.33
C LEU A 368 -4.96 23.36 -47.16
N VAL A 369 -5.20 22.82 -48.36
CA VAL A 369 -6.33 23.19 -49.21
C VAL A 369 -7.67 22.77 -48.60
N ILE A 370 -7.80 21.57 -48.03
CA ILE A 370 -9.01 21.13 -47.32
C ILE A 370 -9.31 22.06 -46.13
N GLY A 371 -8.32 22.38 -45.31
CA GLY A 371 -8.47 23.32 -44.18
C GLY A 371 -8.87 24.72 -44.64
N LEU A 372 -8.21 25.26 -45.68
CA LEU A 372 -8.50 26.57 -46.23
C LEU A 372 -9.89 26.64 -46.91
N LEU A 373 -10.30 25.61 -47.64
CA LEU A 373 -11.64 25.51 -48.24
C LEU A 373 -12.73 25.40 -47.16
N PHE A 374 -12.52 24.58 -46.13
CA PHE A 374 -13.45 24.44 -45.01
C PHE A 374 -13.64 25.77 -44.27
N ALA A 375 -12.53 26.44 -43.91
CA ALA A 375 -12.56 27.74 -43.24
C ALA A 375 -13.18 28.82 -44.14
N ARG A 376 -12.73 28.97 -45.39
CA ARG A 376 -13.25 29.96 -46.35
C ARG A 376 -14.75 29.78 -46.58
N ARG A 377 -15.21 28.55 -46.80
CA ARG A 377 -16.63 28.27 -47.02
C ARG A 377 -17.47 28.57 -45.79
N LYS A 378 -17.04 28.13 -44.60
CA LYS A 378 -17.73 28.44 -43.34
C LYS A 378 -17.79 29.92 -43.01
N LEU A 379 -16.77 30.70 -43.34
CA LEU A 379 -16.74 32.16 -43.11
C LEU A 379 -17.52 32.97 -44.15
N LEU A 380 -17.70 32.44 -45.38
CA LEU A 380 -18.48 33.09 -46.45
C LEU A 380 -19.98 32.74 -46.41
N GLU A 381 -20.35 31.53 -45.97
CA GLU A 381 -21.75 31.10 -45.81
C GLU A 381 -22.44 31.72 -44.57
N MET A 382 -21.76 32.56 -43.77
CA MET A 382 -22.33 33.22 -42.59
C MET A 382 -22.88 34.62 -42.88
N SER A 383 -24.17 34.80 -42.58
CA SER A 383 -24.91 36.06 -42.74
C SER A 383 -24.48 37.15 -41.75
N ASP A 384 -24.15 36.79 -40.50
CA ASP A 384 -24.00 37.67 -39.34
C ASP A 384 -22.73 38.58 -39.34
N ALA A 385 -22.17 38.92 -40.49
CA ALA A 385 -20.93 39.70 -40.56
C ALA A 385 -21.15 41.18 -40.17
N PRO A 386 -20.17 41.85 -39.51
CA PRO A 386 -20.23 43.28 -39.25
C PRO A 386 -20.31 44.08 -40.55
N GLN A 387 -21.00 45.22 -40.51
CA GLN A 387 -21.03 46.19 -41.63
C GLN A 387 -19.88 47.22 -41.54
N ASP A 388 -19.26 47.40 -40.37
CA ASP A 388 -18.08 48.23 -40.20
C ASP A 388 -16.80 47.46 -40.58
N ASP A 389 -16.09 47.92 -41.62
CA ASP A 389 -14.80 47.38 -42.09
C ASP A 389 -13.61 47.60 -41.12
N SER A 390 -13.87 47.87 -39.84
CA SER A 390 -12.83 48.15 -38.86
C SER A 390 -12.04 46.88 -38.47
N ARG A 391 -10.70 46.98 -38.56
CA ARG A 391 -9.76 45.85 -38.39
C ARG A 391 -10.04 45.04 -37.11
N GLU A 392 -10.17 45.73 -35.99
CA GLU A 392 -10.31 45.12 -34.66
C GLU A 392 -11.68 44.44 -34.48
N ALA A 393 -12.76 45.00 -35.03
CA ALA A 393 -14.09 44.39 -34.99
C ALA A 393 -14.14 43.08 -35.80
N LEU A 394 -13.50 43.03 -36.97
CA LEU A 394 -13.43 41.82 -37.80
C LEU A 394 -12.63 40.69 -37.12
N VAL A 395 -11.49 41.02 -36.48
CA VAL A 395 -10.72 40.05 -35.67
C VAL A 395 -11.53 39.56 -34.48
N HIS A 396 -12.16 40.44 -33.69
CA HIS A 396 -12.95 40.03 -32.53
C HIS A 396 -14.23 39.27 -32.91
N TRP A 397 -14.89 39.59 -34.02
CA TRP A 397 -16.06 38.86 -34.52
C TRP A 397 -15.69 37.42 -34.91
N SER A 398 -14.64 37.26 -35.72
CA SER A 398 -14.18 35.94 -36.17
C SER A 398 -13.64 35.10 -35.02
N ALA A 399 -12.92 35.69 -34.07
CA ALA A 399 -12.42 34.99 -32.88
C ALA A 399 -13.56 34.46 -31.99
N ARG A 400 -14.66 35.20 -31.81
CA ARG A 400 -15.84 34.75 -31.04
C ARG A 400 -16.62 33.61 -31.71
N LYS A 401 -16.46 33.38 -33.01
CA LYS A 401 -17.06 32.26 -33.76
C LYS A 401 -16.10 31.05 -33.86
N GLY A 402 -15.02 31.04 -33.07
CA GLY A 402 -13.89 30.11 -33.17
C GLY A 402 -14.21 28.61 -33.16
N ASP A 403 -15.25 28.17 -32.43
CA ASP A 403 -15.70 26.76 -32.41
C ASP A 403 -16.07 26.19 -33.80
N TYR A 404 -16.30 27.05 -34.80
CA TYR A 404 -16.64 26.65 -36.17
C TYR A 404 -15.47 26.69 -37.17
N VAL A 405 -14.33 27.29 -36.80
CA VAL A 405 -13.07 27.17 -37.55
C VAL A 405 -12.30 26.03 -36.89
N ASP A 406 -12.25 24.87 -37.54
CA ASP A 406 -11.62 23.69 -36.94
C ASP A 406 -10.10 23.85 -36.87
N GLY A 407 -9.61 24.47 -35.79
CA GLY A 407 -8.19 24.77 -35.57
C GLY A 407 -7.29 23.54 -35.70
N THR A 408 -7.84 22.35 -35.42
CA THR A 408 -7.24 21.04 -35.72
C THR A 408 -6.70 20.97 -37.16
N MET A 409 -7.50 21.38 -38.16
CA MET A 409 -7.14 21.31 -39.58
C MET A 409 -6.30 22.51 -40.05
N LEU A 410 -6.15 23.55 -39.24
CA LEU A 410 -5.28 24.69 -39.54
C LEU A 410 -3.87 24.51 -38.97
N PHE A 411 -3.76 24.00 -37.74
CA PHE A 411 -2.49 23.85 -37.03
C PHE A 411 -1.86 22.46 -37.16
N ALA A 412 -2.63 21.39 -37.41
CA ALA A 412 -2.03 20.06 -37.57
C ALA A 412 -1.21 19.89 -38.88
N PRO A 413 -1.63 20.40 -40.06
CA PRO A 413 -0.80 20.30 -41.27
C PRO A 413 0.60 20.91 -41.14
N PRO A 414 0.81 22.14 -40.64
CA PRO A 414 2.18 22.66 -40.45
C PRO A 414 2.96 21.92 -39.36
N LEU A 415 2.32 21.54 -38.25
CA LEU A 415 3.01 20.89 -37.14
C LEU A 415 3.47 19.46 -37.51
N VAL A 416 2.57 18.66 -38.09
CA VAL A 416 2.86 17.28 -38.52
C VAL A 416 3.71 17.28 -39.79
N GLY A 417 3.45 18.18 -40.73
CA GLY A 417 4.26 18.34 -41.95
C GLY A 417 5.71 18.73 -41.65
N PHE A 418 5.93 19.72 -40.78
CA PHE A 418 7.29 20.10 -40.35
C PHE A 418 7.97 19.00 -39.54
N GLY A 419 7.24 18.33 -38.63
CA GLY A 419 7.80 17.21 -37.85
C GLY A 419 8.27 16.05 -38.72
N LEU A 420 7.50 15.71 -39.77
CA LEU A 420 7.89 14.73 -40.77
C LEU A 420 9.06 15.23 -41.64
N GLN A 421 9.02 16.48 -42.12
CA GLN A 421 10.12 17.04 -42.92
C GLN A 421 11.45 17.07 -42.14
N PHE A 422 11.42 17.48 -40.86
CA PHE A 422 12.59 17.47 -39.99
C PHE A 422 13.19 16.05 -39.89
N ALA A 423 12.36 15.03 -39.63
CA ALA A 423 12.80 13.64 -39.55
C ALA A 423 13.33 13.07 -40.89
N LEU A 424 12.87 13.60 -42.04
CA LEU A 424 13.42 13.25 -43.35
C LEU A 424 14.80 13.90 -43.59
N VAL A 425 15.02 15.15 -43.16
CA VAL A 425 16.20 15.96 -43.53
C VAL A 425 17.24 16.17 -42.43
N GLU A 426 17.06 15.61 -41.22
CA GLU A 426 18.00 15.72 -40.09
C GLU A 426 19.45 15.30 -40.46
N HIS A 427 19.59 14.38 -41.42
CA HIS A 427 20.87 13.90 -41.92
C HIS A 427 21.62 14.87 -42.87
N LEU A 428 21.05 16.05 -43.18
CA LEU A 428 21.62 17.05 -44.07
C LEU A 428 21.93 18.34 -43.31
N GLU A 429 23.18 18.80 -43.38
CA GLU A 429 23.67 19.98 -42.67
C GLU A 429 22.83 21.23 -43.02
N PHE A 430 22.39 21.97 -42.00
CA PHE A 430 21.48 23.13 -42.07
C PHE A 430 20.10 22.90 -42.73
N ALA A 431 19.78 21.72 -43.27
CA ALA A 431 18.53 21.51 -44.01
C ALA A 431 17.28 21.69 -43.15
N ALA A 432 17.35 21.39 -41.85
CA ALA A 432 16.29 21.68 -40.88
C ALA A 432 16.05 23.20 -40.70
N ALA A 433 17.12 24.00 -40.64
CA ALA A 433 17.03 25.46 -40.54
C ALA A 433 16.48 26.09 -41.82
N PHE A 434 16.92 25.62 -43.00
CA PHE A 434 16.36 26.04 -44.28
C PHE A 434 14.89 25.61 -44.46
N SER A 435 14.50 24.42 -43.96
CA SER A 435 13.10 23.96 -43.96
C SER A 435 12.22 24.83 -43.07
N ALA A 436 12.71 25.22 -41.90
CA ALA A 436 12.01 26.15 -41.01
C ALA A 436 11.85 27.53 -41.68
N LEU A 437 12.92 28.06 -42.29
CA LEU A 437 12.89 29.33 -43.03
C LEU A 437 11.89 29.28 -44.21
N ALA A 438 11.90 28.21 -45.00
CA ALA A 438 11.00 28.01 -46.13
C ALA A 438 9.53 27.94 -45.67
N LEU A 439 9.23 27.18 -44.61
CA LEU A 439 7.89 27.11 -44.03
C LEU A 439 7.44 28.46 -43.46
N GLY A 440 8.34 29.20 -42.82
CA GLY A 440 8.11 30.58 -42.36
C GLY A 440 7.73 31.51 -43.51
N MET A 441 8.47 31.46 -44.63
CA MET A 441 8.16 32.23 -45.85
C MET A 441 6.82 31.83 -46.47
N ILE A 442 6.48 30.54 -46.53
CA ILE A 442 5.18 30.06 -47.02
C ILE A 442 4.02 30.63 -46.19
N TYR A 443 4.12 30.60 -44.86
CA TYR A 443 3.07 31.14 -43.99
C TYR A 443 2.99 32.67 -43.99
N MET A 444 4.12 33.38 -44.13
CA MET A 444 4.11 34.84 -44.36
C MET A 444 3.51 35.20 -45.73
N GLY A 445 3.75 34.40 -46.76
CA GLY A 445 3.13 34.53 -48.08
C GLY A 445 1.62 34.28 -48.05
N LEU A 446 1.18 33.22 -47.36
CA LEU A 446 -0.24 32.91 -47.18
C LEU A 446 -0.95 33.97 -46.34
N ALA A 447 -0.31 34.51 -45.30
CA ALA A 447 -0.81 35.66 -44.56
C ALA A 447 -1.05 36.86 -45.50
N ARG A 448 -0.08 37.18 -46.38
CA ARG A 448 -0.20 38.26 -47.36
C ARG A 448 -1.29 38.03 -48.41
N LEU A 449 -1.54 36.78 -48.81
CA LEU A 449 -2.63 36.42 -49.73
C LEU A 449 -4.02 36.55 -49.07
N LEU A 450 -4.10 36.40 -47.75
CA LEU A 450 -5.33 36.45 -46.95
C LEU A 450 -5.55 37.81 -46.25
N MET A 451 -4.71 38.81 -46.50
CA MET A 451 -4.85 40.18 -45.99
C MET A 451 -6.00 40.93 -46.69
N GLY A 452 -7.24 40.60 -46.32
CA GLY A 452 -8.43 41.34 -46.77
C GLY A 452 -9.76 40.78 -46.23
N GLY A 453 -10.66 41.68 -45.83
CA GLY A 453 -12.04 41.36 -45.46
C GLY A 453 -12.19 40.32 -44.33
N ARG A 454 -13.21 39.46 -44.46
CA ARG A 454 -13.67 38.50 -43.42
C ARG A 454 -12.66 37.39 -43.07
N ALA A 455 -11.50 37.33 -43.71
CA ALA A 455 -10.45 36.32 -43.48
C ALA A 455 -9.31 36.82 -42.56
N LEU A 456 -9.35 38.06 -42.08
CA LEU A 456 -8.23 38.73 -41.40
C LEU A 456 -7.59 37.94 -40.23
N LEU A 457 -8.39 37.31 -39.36
CA LEU A 457 -7.87 36.48 -38.26
C LEU A 457 -6.99 35.33 -38.77
N LEU A 458 -7.36 34.73 -39.91
CA LEU A 458 -6.60 33.65 -40.53
C LEU A 458 -5.22 34.16 -40.99
N ALA A 459 -5.17 35.36 -41.59
CA ALA A 459 -3.91 36.00 -41.97
C ALA A 459 -3.01 36.29 -40.76
N GLU A 460 -3.57 36.76 -39.64
CA GLU A 460 -2.80 37.00 -38.41
C GLU A 460 -2.28 35.71 -37.78
N THR A 461 -3.04 34.60 -37.79
CA THR A 461 -2.52 33.28 -37.36
C THR A 461 -1.39 32.76 -38.23
N CYS A 462 -1.47 32.95 -39.56
CA CYS A 462 -0.38 32.60 -40.48
C CYS A 462 0.88 33.46 -40.25
N LEU A 463 0.72 34.76 -39.99
CA LEU A 463 1.85 35.66 -39.73
C LEU A 463 2.58 35.30 -38.43
N ALA A 464 1.84 35.01 -37.36
CA ALA A 464 2.43 34.58 -36.08
C ALA A 464 3.24 33.27 -36.23
N LEU A 465 2.70 32.29 -36.97
CA LEU A 465 3.39 31.03 -37.26
C LEU A 465 4.68 31.25 -38.06
N GLY A 466 4.67 32.19 -39.01
CA GLY A 466 5.85 32.56 -39.80
C GLY A 466 7.01 33.11 -38.96
N VAL A 467 6.71 34.00 -38.01
CA VAL A 467 7.74 34.57 -37.10
C VAL A 467 8.36 33.50 -36.20
N ILE A 468 7.54 32.55 -35.69
CA ILE A 468 8.03 31.44 -34.85
C ILE A 468 9.05 30.58 -35.60
N PHE A 469 8.74 30.16 -36.83
CA PHE A 469 9.67 29.37 -37.64
C PHE A 469 10.93 30.15 -38.04
N ALA A 470 10.84 31.46 -38.26
CA ALA A 470 12.01 32.30 -38.52
C ALA A 470 12.94 32.43 -37.30
N SER A 471 12.41 32.62 -36.09
CA SER A 471 13.22 32.67 -34.86
C SER A 471 13.89 31.33 -34.53
N LEU A 472 13.26 30.20 -34.90
CA LEU A 472 13.78 28.86 -34.66
C LEU A 472 15.07 28.56 -35.46
N ALA A 473 15.34 29.27 -36.56
CA ALA A 473 16.53 29.05 -37.38
C ALA A 473 17.86 29.40 -36.68
N ILE A 474 17.86 30.30 -35.69
CA ILE A 474 19.07 30.74 -34.97
C ILE A 474 19.63 29.64 -34.04
N PRO A 475 18.86 29.06 -33.09
CA PRO A 475 19.36 27.96 -32.25
C PRO A 475 19.62 26.66 -33.02
N LEU A 476 19.15 26.54 -34.27
CA LEU A 476 19.51 25.45 -35.19
C LEU A 476 20.85 25.67 -35.91
N GLY A 477 21.69 26.64 -35.49
CA GLY A 477 22.95 26.95 -36.15
C GLY A 477 24.08 27.61 -35.33
N LEU A 478 24.00 27.68 -33.99
CA LEU A 478 25.04 28.29 -33.13
C LEU A 478 25.23 27.57 -31.77
N ASP A 479 26.44 27.71 -31.20
CA ASP A 479 26.86 27.10 -29.92
C ASP A 479 26.09 27.58 -28.67
N ALA A 480 25.94 26.67 -27.70
CA ALA A 480 25.08 26.83 -26.51
C ALA A 480 25.65 27.70 -25.36
N ARG A 481 26.97 27.85 -25.23
CA ARG A 481 27.60 28.60 -24.11
C ARG A 481 27.35 30.10 -24.16
N TRP A 482 27.65 30.69 -25.31
CA TRP A 482 27.59 32.14 -25.50
C TRP A 482 26.14 32.63 -25.67
N THR A 483 25.27 31.81 -26.28
CA THR A 483 23.82 32.05 -26.29
C THR A 483 23.26 32.12 -24.87
N ALA A 484 23.63 31.21 -23.97
CA ALA A 484 23.18 31.26 -22.57
C ALA A 484 23.56 32.58 -21.87
N ALA A 485 24.82 33.01 -21.96
CA ALA A 485 25.28 34.25 -21.33
C ALA A 485 24.65 35.51 -21.96
N ALA A 486 24.50 35.54 -23.30
CA ALA A 486 23.85 36.64 -24.00
C ALA A 486 22.38 36.78 -23.57
N TRP A 487 21.61 35.68 -23.61
CA TRP A 487 20.19 35.65 -23.25
C TRP A 487 19.93 36.07 -21.79
N ALA A 488 20.85 35.83 -20.85
CA ALA A 488 20.73 36.29 -19.46
C ALA A 488 20.69 37.83 -19.35
N VAL A 489 21.63 38.48 -20.04
CA VAL A 489 21.86 39.93 -20.00
C VAL A 489 20.87 40.66 -20.90
N GLU A 490 20.63 40.13 -22.10
CA GLU A 490 19.60 40.63 -23.02
C GLU A 490 18.21 40.54 -22.38
N GLY A 491 17.88 39.41 -21.74
CA GLY A 491 16.65 39.26 -20.96
C GLY A 491 16.54 40.27 -19.82
N ALA A 492 17.62 40.53 -19.08
CA ALA A 492 17.60 41.57 -18.04
C ALA A 492 17.34 42.98 -18.62
N GLY A 493 17.96 43.30 -19.76
CA GLY A 493 17.78 44.57 -20.47
C GLY A 493 16.37 44.76 -21.02
N ILE A 494 15.82 43.75 -21.72
CA ILE A 494 14.46 43.79 -22.27
C ILE A 494 13.43 43.83 -21.12
N PHE A 495 13.65 43.14 -20.00
CA PHE A 495 12.74 43.21 -18.85
C PHE A 495 12.70 44.63 -18.24
N TRP A 496 13.86 45.24 -18.02
CA TRP A 496 13.99 46.61 -17.52
C TRP A 496 13.36 47.65 -18.47
N LEU A 497 13.59 47.50 -19.78
CA LEU A 497 13.01 48.38 -20.81
C LEU A 497 11.48 48.19 -20.91
N GLY A 498 11.01 46.96 -20.88
CA GLY A 498 9.59 46.61 -20.91
C GLY A 498 8.82 47.11 -19.68
N LEU A 499 9.48 47.18 -18.52
CA LEU A 499 8.92 47.81 -17.30
C LEU A 499 8.70 49.32 -17.53
N ARG A 500 9.67 50.00 -18.15
CA ARG A 500 9.59 51.44 -18.46
C ARG A 500 8.58 51.77 -19.57
N GLN A 501 8.45 50.90 -20.58
CA GLN A 501 7.54 51.08 -21.72
C GLN A 501 6.15 50.46 -21.50
N GLN A 502 5.87 49.90 -20.32
CA GLN A 502 4.65 49.18 -19.95
C GLN A 502 4.24 48.00 -20.86
N ARG A 503 5.04 47.59 -21.86
CA ARG A 503 4.71 46.49 -22.80
C ARG A 503 4.71 45.13 -22.06
N PRO A 504 3.57 44.43 -21.90
CA PRO A 504 3.53 43.17 -21.14
C PRO A 504 4.16 42.00 -21.91
N LEU A 505 3.95 41.94 -23.23
CA LEU A 505 4.50 40.87 -24.08
C LEU A 505 6.04 40.89 -24.11
N ALA A 506 6.65 42.09 -24.12
CA ALA A 506 8.11 42.24 -24.05
C ALA A 506 8.67 41.75 -22.70
N ARG A 507 7.95 41.97 -21.59
CA ARG A 507 8.34 41.50 -20.26
C ARG A 507 8.21 39.98 -20.12
N ALA A 508 7.14 39.40 -20.68
CA ALA A 508 6.99 37.95 -20.76
C ALA A 508 8.09 37.29 -21.62
N PHE A 509 8.40 37.88 -22.79
CA PHE A 509 9.51 37.42 -23.64
C PHE A 509 10.87 37.51 -22.94
N ALA A 510 11.13 38.61 -22.22
CA ALA A 510 12.36 38.79 -21.46
C ALA A 510 12.55 37.72 -20.37
N LEU A 511 11.49 37.37 -19.64
CA LEU A 511 11.51 36.30 -18.64
C LEU A 511 11.70 34.92 -19.27
N LEU A 512 11.09 34.66 -20.45
CA LEU A 512 11.34 33.44 -21.23
C LEU A 512 12.80 33.36 -21.70
N LEU A 513 13.42 34.47 -22.07
CA LEU A 513 14.82 34.54 -22.49
C LEU A 513 15.78 34.28 -21.32
N GLN A 514 15.53 34.85 -20.13
CA GLN A 514 16.27 34.52 -18.91
C GLN A 514 16.08 33.05 -18.48
N LEU A 515 14.91 32.45 -18.74
CA LEU A 515 14.65 31.04 -18.47
C LEU A 515 15.35 30.10 -19.48
N GLY A 516 15.34 30.45 -20.77
CA GLY A 516 16.09 29.73 -21.82
C GLY A 516 17.60 29.77 -21.55
N SER A 517 18.12 30.92 -21.13
CA SER A 517 19.50 31.07 -20.64
C SER A 517 19.83 30.11 -19.50
N ALA A 518 18.98 30.05 -18.47
CA ALA A 518 19.19 29.16 -17.32
C ALA A 518 19.18 27.68 -17.71
N LEU A 519 18.31 27.28 -18.64
CA LEU A 519 18.24 25.91 -19.16
C LEU A 519 19.48 25.54 -19.99
N ALA A 520 19.93 26.43 -20.87
CA ALA A 520 21.15 26.23 -21.65
C ALA A 520 22.39 26.10 -20.75
N PHE A 521 22.57 27.01 -19.78
CA PHE A 521 23.67 26.94 -18.81
C PHE A 521 23.65 25.64 -17.99
N LEU A 522 22.47 25.16 -17.57
CA LEU A 522 22.33 23.90 -16.84
C LEU A 522 22.61 22.65 -17.70
N SER A 523 22.44 22.71 -19.02
CA SER A 523 22.73 21.57 -19.92
C SER A 523 24.22 21.28 -20.11
N GLU A 524 25.10 22.26 -19.85
CA GLU A 524 26.55 22.15 -20.03
C GLU A 524 27.35 22.07 -18.72
N LEU A 525 26.69 21.99 -17.56
CA LEU A 525 27.34 22.04 -16.25
C LEU A 525 28.29 20.85 -16.01
N ARG A 526 29.60 21.12 -15.93
CA ARG A 526 30.65 20.15 -15.55
C ARG A 526 31.17 20.44 -14.14
N ILE A 527 31.75 19.43 -13.48
CA ILE A 527 32.19 19.49 -12.08
C ILE A 527 33.72 19.33 -12.03
N GLY A 528 34.42 20.35 -11.52
CA GLY A 528 35.89 20.46 -11.47
C GLY A 528 36.51 21.08 -12.74
N GLU A 529 37.67 21.75 -12.68
CA GLU A 529 38.55 22.08 -11.53
C GLU A 529 38.98 23.57 -11.53
N ASN A 530 38.35 24.40 -12.37
CA ASN A 530 38.96 25.62 -12.91
C ASN A 530 38.59 26.93 -12.20
N SER A 531 39.37 27.99 -12.49
CA SER A 531 39.33 29.27 -11.77
C SER A 531 38.07 30.12 -12.03
N LEU A 532 37.91 31.18 -11.22
CA LEU A 532 36.86 32.21 -11.32
C LEU A 532 36.60 32.76 -12.72
N LEU A 533 37.60 32.75 -13.61
CA LEU A 533 37.55 33.38 -14.94
C LEU A 533 37.21 32.39 -16.07
N GLU A 534 37.27 31.08 -15.83
CA GLU A 534 37.13 30.06 -16.88
C GLU A 534 35.69 29.50 -16.98
N GLY A 535 34.75 30.41 -17.24
CA GLY A 535 33.40 30.07 -17.70
C GLY A 535 32.39 29.77 -16.60
N ALA A 536 32.41 28.59 -15.99
CA ALA A 536 31.27 28.09 -15.20
C ALA A 536 30.92 28.94 -13.95
N PRO A 537 31.87 29.36 -13.08
CA PRO A 537 31.56 30.22 -11.94
C PRO A 537 31.06 31.61 -12.37
N LEU A 538 31.61 32.14 -13.46
CA LEU A 538 31.24 33.44 -14.02
C LEU A 538 29.82 33.41 -14.61
N GLY A 539 29.46 32.37 -15.36
CA GLY A 539 28.11 32.18 -15.89
C GLY A 539 27.05 32.08 -14.80
N ALA A 540 27.32 31.30 -13.75
CA ALA A 540 26.44 31.21 -12.57
C ALA A 540 26.31 32.58 -11.87
N LEU A 541 27.41 33.31 -11.67
CA LEU A 541 27.39 34.62 -11.04
C LEU A 541 26.63 35.66 -11.88
N MET A 542 26.87 35.73 -13.20
CA MET A 542 26.16 36.66 -14.09
C MET A 542 24.66 36.36 -14.16
N LEU A 543 24.27 35.10 -14.28
CA LEU A 543 22.86 34.68 -14.29
C LEU A 543 22.17 34.94 -12.94
N GLY A 544 22.84 34.62 -11.83
CA GLY A 544 22.36 34.90 -10.48
C GLY A 544 22.15 36.39 -10.22
N VAL A 545 23.12 37.23 -10.62
CA VAL A 545 23.03 38.70 -10.52
C VAL A 545 21.94 39.25 -11.44
N ALA A 546 21.80 38.75 -12.67
CA ALA A 546 20.75 39.19 -13.61
C ALA A 546 19.33 38.91 -13.07
N LEU A 547 19.11 37.73 -12.46
CA LEU A 547 17.84 37.37 -11.85
C LEU A 547 17.55 38.15 -10.56
N LEU A 548 18.57 38.38 -9.71
CA LEU A 548 18.44 39.24 -8.53
C LEU A 548 18.22 40.72 -8.89
N PHE A 549 18.76 41.18 -10.01
CA PHE A 549 18.49 42.52 -10.56
C PHE A 549 17.03 42.63 -11.03
N SER A 550 16.54 41.66 -11.82
CA SER A 550 15.11 41.58 -12.21
C SER A 550 14.20 41.59 -10.97
N PHE A 551 14.52 40.80 -9.93
CA PHE A 551 13.81 40.80 -8.65
C PHE A 551 13.83 42.18 -7.95
N TYR A 552 15.00 42.81 -7.83
CA TYR A 552 15.17 44.08 -7.10
C TYR A 552 14.44 45.24 -7.79
N GLN A 553 14.49 45.30 -9.12
CA GLN A 553 13.78 46.31 -9.91
C GLN A 553 12.27 46.11 -9.84
N LEU A 554 11.79 44.86 -9.95
CA LEU A 554 10.37 44.53 -9.84
C LEU A 554 9.83 44.77 -8.41
N ARG A 555 10.65 44.57 -7.37
CA ARG A 555 10.31 44.92 -5.98
C ARG A 555 10.19 46.43 -5.76
N LYS A 556 10.95 47.25 -6.51
CA LYS A 556 10.85 48.72 -6.48
C LYS A 556 9.68 49.28 -7.30
N ALA A 557 9.09 48.51 -8.21
CA ALA A 557 8.07 48.98 -9.13
C ALA A 557 6.72 49.26 -8.44
N LEU A 558 6.10 50.40 -8.78
CA LEU A 558 4.80 50.82 -8.26
C LEU A 558 3.68 49.82 -8.65
N PRO A 559 2.58 49.74 -7.88
CA PRO A 559 1.47 48.80 -8.15
C PRO A 559 0.86 48.93 -9.55
N GLU A 560 0.87 50.13 -10.12
CA GLU A 560 0.30 50.46 -11.43
C GLU A 560 1.22 50.04 -12.61
N GLN A 561 2.49 49.75 -12.34
CA GLN A 561 3.50 49.46 -13.39
C GLN A 561 3.73 47.96 -13.59
N ALA A 562 3.41 47.14 -12.59
CA ALA A 562 3.62 45.69 -12.60
C ALA A 562 2.28 44.94 -12.52
N SER A 563 2.09 43.96 -13.40
CA SER A 563 0.92 43.07 -13.37
C SER A 563 0.92 42.18 -12.12
N GLN A 564 -0.26 41.66 -11.76
CA GLN A 564 -0.40 40.75 -10.62
C GLN A 564 0.44 39.48 -10.79
N TRP A 565 0.55 38.95 -12.01
CA TRP A 565 1.34 37.74 -12.30
C TRP A 565 2.85 37.96 -12.17
N GLU A 566 3.39 39.10 -12.65
CA GLU A 566 4.80 39.44 -12.43
C GLU A 566 5.10 39.56 -10.91
N ARG A 567 4.19 40.16 -10.14
CA ARG A 567 4.33 40.27 -8.68
C ARG A 567 4.23 38.91 -7.97
N GLN A 568 3.45 37.96 -8.48
CA GLN A 568 3.47 36.56 -8.05
C GLN A 568 4.79 35.85 -8.41
N GLY A 569 5.50 36.30 -9.45
CA GLY A 569 6.81 35.79 -9.86
C GLY A 569 8.01 36.28 -9.03
N LEU A 570 7.85 37.29 -8.16
CA LEU A 570 8.92 37.82 -7.31
C LEU A 570 9.67 36.75 -6.48
N PRO A 571 9.02 35.77 -5.83
CA PRO A 571 9.71 34.71 -5.10
C PRO A 571 10.57 33.81 -6.01
N VAL A 572 10.13 33.57 -7.25
CA VAL A 572 10.83 32.71 -8.20
C VAL A 572 12.13 33.37 -8.66
N LEU A 573 12.09 34.67 -8.99
CA LEU A 573 13.30 35.44 -9.36
C LEU A 573 14.32 35.49 -8.23
N ALA A 574 13.87 35.72 -6.99
CA ALA A 574 14.76 35.70 -5.82
C ALA A 574 15.34 34.31 -5.55
N CYS A 575 14.55 33.24 -5.67
CA CYS A 575 14.99 31.88 -5.40
C CYS A 575 15.98 31.37 -6.45
N LEU A 576 15.70 31.56 -7.75
CA LEU A 576 16.63 31.20 -8.82
C LEU A 576 17.94 32.01 -8.71
N GLY A 577 17.84 33.32 -8.51
CA GLY A 577 19.01 34.18 -8.34
C GLY A 577 19.92 33.79 -7.16
N LEU A 578 19.32 33.44 -6.01
CA LEU A 578 20.07 32.91 -4.86
C LEU A 578 20.62 31.50 -5.14
N THR A 579 19.90 30.64 -5.86
CA THR A 579 20.36 29.28 -6.22
C THR A 579 21.65 29.31 -7.04
N PHE A 580 21.74 30.21 -8.02
CA PHE A 580 22.97 30.39 -8.80
C PHE A 580 24.15 30.98 -7.98
N LEU A 581 23.88 31.72 -6.90
CA LEU A 581 24.93 32.09 -5.94
C LEU A 581 25.33 30.93 -5.02
N TYR A 582 24.39 30.10 -4.55
CA TYR A 582 24.68 28.95 -3.70
C TYR A 582 25.47 27.85 -4.43
N LEU A 583 25.41 27.80 -5.78
CA LEU A 583 26.27 26.97 -6.63
C LEU A 583 27.76 27.37 -6.58
N LEU A 584 28.12 28.56 -6.10
CA LEU A 584 29.54 28.93 -5.96
C LEU A 584 30.28 28.03 -4.95
N ALA A 585 29.66 27.67 -3.83
CA ALA A 585 30.31 26.84 -2.81
C ALA A 585 30.76 25.44 -3.32
N PRO A 586 29.90 24.62 -3.97
CA PRO A 586 30.34 23.34 -4.55
C PRO A 586 31.25 23.48 -5.78
N LEU A 587 31.39 24.69 -6.36
CA LEU A 587 32.39 25.00 -7.37
C LEU A 587 33.76 25.39 -6.77
N PHE A 588 33.84 25.69 -5.47
CA PHE A 588 35.09 26.08 -4.78
C PHE A 588 35.59 25.08 -3.73
N PHE A 589 34.71 24.33 -3.05
CA PHE A 589 35.09 23.57 -1.85
C PHE A 589 34.74 22.07 -1.93
N PHE A 590 35.65 21.26 -1.39
CA PHE A 590 35.37 19.85 -1.06
C PHE A 590 34.16 19.71 -0.11
N THR A 591 33.55 18.52 -0.08
CA THR A 591 32.25 18.22 0.57
C THR A 591 32.08 18.80 1.97
N HIS A 592 33.03 18.57 2.89
CA HIS A 592 32.94 19.08 4.27
C HIS A 592 33.02 20.60 4.34
N GLY A 593 33.85 21.22 3.49
CA GLY A 593 33.88 22.67 3.31
C GLY A 593 32.54 23.19 2.79
N THR A 594 32.01 22.61 1.71
CA THR A 594 30.71 23.00 1.15
C THR A 594 29.55 22.87 2.16
N ALA A 595 29.51 21.80 2.98
CA ALA A 595 28.49 21.65 4.03
C ALA A 595 28.54 22.78 5.07
N ILE A 596 29.75 23.13 5.54
CA ILE A 596 29.97 24.22 6.50
C ILE A 596 29.68 25.58 5.85
N SER A 597 30.17 25.81 4.63
CA SER A 597 29.92 27.03 3.85
C SER A 597 28.44 27.25 3.57
N TRP A 598 27.65 26.21 3.27
CA TRP A 598 26.19 26.33 3.14
C TRP A 598 25.51 26.61 4.48
N ALA A 599 25.92 25.97 5.58
CA ALA A 599 25.37 26.27 6.91
C ALA A 599 25.61 27.73 7.34
N LEU A 600 26.80 28.28 7.05
CA LEU A 600 27.19 29.66 7.32
C LEU A 600 26.57 30.67 6.32
N ALA A 601 26.55 30.36 5.03
CA ALA A 601 25.92 31.19 4.01
C ALA A 601 24.40 31.31 4.26
N GLY A 602 23.74 30.22 4.67
CA GLY A 602 22.35 30.25 5.11
C GLY A 602 22.14 31.10 6.36
N LEU A 603 23.08 31.12 7.31
CA LEU A 603 23.00 32.04 8.46
C LEU A 603 23.10 33.52 8.02
N ALA A 604 23.96 33.81 7.03
CA ALA A 604 24.10 35.15 6.45
C ALA A 604 22.87 35.58 5.62
N THR A 605 22.30 34.69 4.80
CA THR A 605 21.10 35.02 4.01
C THR A 605 19.84 35.07 4.87
N LEU A 606 19.79 34.36 6.01
CA LEU A 606 18.78 34.56 7.05
C LEU A 606 18.86 35.98 7.62
N PHE A 607 20.06 36.43 8.04
CA PHE A 607 20.26 37.78 8.57
C PHE A 607 19.91 38.88 7.55
N VAL A 608 20.28 38.70 6.28
CA VAL A 608 19.88 39.59 5.18
C VAL A 608 18.37 39.52 4.94
N GLY A 609 17.74 38.35 5.03
CA GLY A 609 16.30 38.16 4.87
C GLY A 609 15.46 38.86 5.94
N LEU A 610 15.91 38.85 7.19
CA LEU A 610 15.31 39.63 8.28
C LEU A 610 15.44 41.13 8.02
N ARG A 611 16.64 41.63 7.64
CA ARG A 611 16.85 43.04 7.29
C ARG A 611 16.04 43.51 6.08
N LEU A 612 15.87 42.65 5.08
CA LEU A 612 15.08 42.93 3.87
C LEU A 612 13.57 42.72 4.06
N GLN A 613 13.14 42.18 5.21
CA GLN A 613 11.76 41.73 5.49
C GLN A 613 11.20 40.88 4.33
N SER A 614 11.96 39.87 3.91
CA SER A 614 11.66 39.03 2.75
C SER A 614 11.53 37.56 3.14
N ARG A 615 10.29 37.04 3.09
CA ARG A 615 9.99 35.63 3.40
C ARG A 615 10.80 34.66 2.53
N THR A 616 10.98 34.96 1.24
CA THR A 616 11.74 34.12 0.29
C THR A 616 13.22 33.99 0.68
N PHE A 617 13.84 35.05 1.20
CA PHE A 617 15.22 34.98 1.71
C PHE A 617 15.32 34.08 2.95
N LEU A 618 14.32 34.12 3.84
CA LEU A 618 14.27 33.22 5.00
C LEU A 618 14.06 31.75 4.59
N PHE A 619 13.14 31.47 3.67
CA PHE A 619 12.91 30.10 3.17
C PHE A 619 14.14 29.54 2.45
N THR A 620 14.78 30.30 1.57
CA THR A 620 16.00 29.85 0.88
C THR A 620 17.18 29.69 1.83
N ALA A 621 17.30 30.55 2.85
CA ALA A 621 18.29 30.39 3.92
C ALA A 621 18.10 29.07 4.68
N PHE A 622 16.89 28.80 5.19
CA PHE A 622 16.58 27.54 5.87
C PHE A 622 16.82 26.32 4.97
N ALA A 623 16.42 26.39 3.70
CA ALA A 623 16.65 25.32 2.73
C ALA A 623 18.14 25.02 2.53
N VAL A 624 19.01 26.02 2.44
CA VAL A 624 20.46 25.83 2.27
C VAL A 624 21.15 25.34 3.55
N GLN A 625 20.73 25.78 4.74
CA GLN A 625 21.25 25.19 5.98
C GLN A 625 20.86 23.70 6.10
N LEU A 626 19.64 23.34 5.70
CA LEU A 626 19.18 21.94 5.66
C LEU A 626 19.93 21.11 4.59
N LEU A 627 20.22 21.69 3.41
CA LEU A 627 21.06 21.05 2.38
C LEU A 627 22.51 20.85 2.84
N GLY A 628 23.09 21.80 3.59
CA GLY A 628 24.40 21.65 4.23
C GLY A 628 24.43 20.49 5.23
N GLY A 629 23.41 20.39 6.08
CA GLY A 629 23.22 19.25 6.99
C GLY A 629 23.05 17.92 6.23
N ALA A 630 22.22 17.89 5.19
CA ALA A 630 21.99 16.69 4.37
C ALA A 630 23.26 16.24 3.64
N LEU A 631 24.07 17.16 3.09
CA LEU A 631 25.33 16.84 2.42
C LEU A 631 26.37 16.26 3.38
N PHE A 632 26.39 16.72 4.63
CA PHE A 632 27.19 16.10 5.69
C PHE A 632 26.71 14.67 6.03
N LEU A 633 25.40 14.48 6.23
CA LEU A 633 24.81 13.16 6.51
C LEU A 633 25.07 12.14 5.38
N LEU A 634 25.01 12.57 4.11
CA LEU A 634 25.30 11.75 2.92
C LEU A 634 26.77 11.33 2.78
N ARG A 635 27.67 11.79 3.66
CA ARG A 635 29.09 11.42 3.70
C ARG A 635 29.53 10.79 5.02
N LEU A 636 28.58 10.38 5.87
CA LEU A 636 28.89 9.55 7.03
C LEU A 636 29.45 8.19 6.59
N GLN A 637 30.55 7.78 7.22
CA GLN A 637 31.16 6.46 7.07
C GLN A 637 31.22 5.77 8.42
N GLY A 638 30.83 4.50 8.47
CA GLY A 638 31.04 3.66 9.65
C GLY A 638 32.53 3.48 9.93
N SER A 639 32.90 3.25 11.19
CA SER A 639 34.25 2.83 11.56
C SER A 639 34.41 1.31 11.41
N ASP A 640 35.57 0.87 10.94
CA ASP A 640 35.95 -0.55 10.90
C ASP A 640 36.12 -1.14 12.30
N GLY A 641 36.08 -2.48 12.39
CA GLY A 641 35.78 -3.24 13.62
C GLY A 641 36.74 -3.10 14.81
N ASP A 642 37.95 -2.57 14.63
CA ASP A 642 38.91 -2.31 15.72
C ASP A 642 38.56 -1.07 16.56
N SER A 643 37.66 -0.21 16.07
CA SER A 643 37.28 1.03 16.75
C SER A 643 36.03 0.85 17.62
N ALA A 644 36.10 1.29 18.88
CA ALA A 644 34.95 1.34 19.79
C ALA A 644 33.94 2.48 19.49
N ALA A 645 34.24 3.36 18.53
CA ALA A 645 33.28 4.34 18.00
C ALA A 645 32.36 3.68 16.95
N VAL A 646 31.44 4.46 16.38
CA VAL A 646 30.50 4.00 15.34
C VAL A 646 30.79 4.64 13.98
N PHE A 647 31.45 5.80 13.95
CA PHE A 647 31.79 6.52 12.72
C PHE A 647 33.29 6.87 12.66
N SER A 648 33.89 6.70 11.47
CA SER A 648 35.35 6.75 11.27
C SER A 648 36.01 8.12 11.50
N ALA A 649 35.28 9.23 11.36
CA ALA A 649 35.86 10.58 11.40
C ALA A 649 36.23 11.11 12.81
N GLY A 650 35.94 10.38 13.89
CA GLY A 650 36.35 10.72 15.25
C GLY A 650 36.08 12.18 15.65
N TRP A 651 37.06 12.83 16.27
CA TRP A 651 36.95 14.21 16.77
C TRP A 651 36.66 15.25 15.67
N SER A 652 37.11 15.07 14.42
CA SER A 652 36.80 16.02 13.33
C SER A 652 35.36 15.86 12.84
N GLY A 653 34.83 14.64 12.86
CA GLY A 653 33.40 14.34 12.66
C GLY A 653 32.52 14.97 13.74
N LEU A 654 32.90 14.79 15.02
CA LEU A 654 32.23 15.40 16.18
C LEU A 654 32.19 16.93 16.07
N LEU A 655 33.33 17.57 15.77
CA LEU A 655 33.42 19.02 15.59
C LEU A 655 32.58 19.52 14.42
N SER A 656 32.63 18.84 13.28
CA SER A 656 31.87 19.23 12.07
C SER A 656 30.35 19.11 12.29
N ALA A 657 29.90 17.98 12.86
CA ALA A 657 28.49 17.77 13.19
C ALA A 657 27.99 18.79 14.22
N SER A 658 28.81 19.08 15.25
CA SER A 658 28.49 20.08 16.27
C SER A 658 28.43 21.49 15.71
N LEU A 659 29.35 21.88 14.82
CA LEU A 659 29.37 23.22 14.21
C LEU A 659 28.12 23.47 13.35
N ILE A 660 27.77 22.51 12.48
CA ILE A 660 26.57 22.60 11.64
C ILE A 660 25.30 22.57 12.52
N GLY A 661 25.26 21.69 13.52
CA GLY A 661 24.13 21.58 14.46
C GLY A 661 23.91 22.85 15.28
N LEU A 662 24.98 23.48 15.77
CA LEU A 662 24.93 24.76 16.48
C LEU A 662 24.57 25.92 15.54
N ALA A 663 25.02 25.94 14.29
CA ALA A 663 24.64 26.96 13.31
C ALA A 663 23.13 26.94 12.99
N LEU A 664 22.54 25.74 12.87
CA LEU A 664 21.10 25.53 12.72
C LEU A 664 20.33 26.03 13.97
N ILE A 665 20.77 25.66 15.18
CA ILE A 665 20.13 26.10 16.43
C ILE A 665 20.31 27.61 16.67
N ALA A 666 21.43 28.20 16.28
CA ALA A 666 21.65 29.65 16.35
C ALA A 666 20.74 30.41 15.37
N GLY A 667 20.63 29.95 14.11
CA GLY A 667 19.70 30.52 13.13
C GLY A 667 18.24 30.45 13.60
N MET A 668 17.85 29.32 14.19
CA MET A 668 16.56 29.13 14.87
C MET A 668 16.35 30.15 16.00
N LEU A 669 17.29 30.27 16.95
CA LEU A 669 17.19 31.16 18.11
C LEU A 669 17.21 32.65 17.74
N LEU A 670 17.83 33.02 16.62
CA LEU A 670 17.82 34.38 16.08
C LEU A 670 16.47 34.69 15.42
N ALA A 671 16.02 33.85 14.49
CA ALA A 671 14.74 34.04 13.80
C ALA A 671 13.54 33.97 14.76
N ALA A 672 13.57 33.14 15.80
CA ALA A 672 12.52 33.04 16.82
C ALA A 672 12.38 34.28 17.73
N ARG A 673 13.24 35.30 17.58
CA ARG A 673 13.12 36.61 18.26
C ARG A 673 12.38 37.64 17.41
N ASP A 674 12.29 37.46 16.10
CA ASP A 674 11.69 38.43 15.16
C ASP A 674 10.17 38.31 15.09
N GLU A 675 9.47 39.44 15.02
CA GLU A 675 8.01 39.52 15.04
C GLU A 675 7.36 39.10 13.71
N MET A 676 8.04 39.31 12.57
CA MET A 676 7.61 38.76 11.27
C MET A 676 7.65 37.22 11.28
N VAL A 677 8.60 36.63 11.98
CA VAL A 677 8.72 35.16 12.08
C VAL A 677 7.70 34.60 13.07
N ARG A 678 7.43 35.29 14.18
CA ARG A 678 6.42 34.88 15.18
C ARG A 678 4.98 34.94 14.67
N SER A 679 4.69 35.84 13.74
CA SER A 679 3.37 36.01 13.14
C SER A 679 3.11 35.08 11.94
N ASP A 680 4.14 34.55 11.27
CA ASP A 680 3.99 33.64 10.13
C ASP A 680 4.15 32.15 10.54
N VAL A 681 3.02 31.44 10.57
CA VAL A 681 2.94 30.01 10.88
C VAL A 681 3.80 29.14 9.95
N ARG A 682 4.02 29.55 8.68
CA ARG A 682 4.86 28.80 7.73
C ARG A 682 6.34 28.93 8.09
N LEU A 683 6.79 30.13 8.47
CA LEU A 683 8.16 30.34 8.95
C LEU A 683 8.42 29.60 10.27
N LEU A 684 7.46 29.60 11.20
CA LEU A 684 7.56 28.79 12.44
C LEU A 684 7.68 27.28 12.16
N ARG A 685 6.95 26.75 11.17
CA ARG A 685 7.10 25.34 10.74
C ARG A 685 8.52 25.07 10.22
N GLY A 686 9.02 25.87 9.27
CA GLY A 686 10.38 25.71 8.73
C GLY A 686 11.47 25.80 9.81
N LEU A 687 11.31 26.76 10.73
CA LEU A 687 12.19 26.97 11.88
C LEU A 687 12.20 25.76 12.84
N SER A 688 11.09 25.05 13.00
CA SER A 688 11.03 23.79 13.76
C SER A 688 11.72 22.60 13.08
N VAL A 689 11.81 22.58 11.74
CA VAL A 689 12.57 21.58 10.97
C VAL A 689 14.08 21.86 11.04
N VAL A 690 14.47 23.13 10.98
CA VAL A 690 15.85 23.59 11.23
C VAL A 690 16.31 23.21 12.64
N LEU A 691 15.45 23.40 13.65
CA LEU A 691 15.71 22.95 15.01
C LEU A 691 15.91 21.42 15.11
N LEU A 692 15.05 20.65 14.44
CA LEU A 692 15.15 19.19 14.39
C LEU A 692 16.49 18.74 13.79
N ALA A 693 16.88 19.30 12.64
CA ALA A 693 18.16 18.97 11.99
C ALA A 693 19.36 19.28 12.90
N GLY A 694 19.33 20.40 13.63
CA GLY A 694 20.38 20.74 14.59
C GLY A 694 20.45 19.76 15.77
N LEU A 695 19.31 19.37 16.33
CA LEU A 695 19.24 18.38 17.41
C LEU A 695 19.67 16.97 16.96
N VAL A 696 19.35 16.58 15.73
CA VAL A 696 19.81 15.31 15.13
C VAL A 696 21.33 15.30 15.03
N LEU A 697 21.95 16.32 14.44
CA LEU A 697 23.40 16.39 14.25
C LEU A 697 24.17 16.38 15.58
N ILE A 698 23.67 17.06 16.63
CA ILE A 698 24.30 17.04 17.96
C ILE A 698 24.20 15.67 18.63
N ASN A 699 23.06 14.97 18.53
CA ASN A 699 22.93 13.62 19.11
C ASN A 699 23.69 12.56 18.31
N LEU A 700 23.89 12.79 17.00
CA LEU A 700 24.76 12.00 16.14
C LEU A 700 26.24 12.21 16.47
N ALA A 701 26.66 13.43 16.87
CA ALA A 701 28.06 13.77 17.15
C ALA A 701 28.71 12.87 18.24
N VAL A 702 27.90 12.32 19.14
CA VAL A 702 28.33 11.38 20.21
C VAL A 702 28.84 10.04 19.63
N LEU A 703 28.33 9.61 18.48
CA LEU A 703 28.67 8.31 17.86
C LEU A 703 30.08 8.27 17.22
N PHE A 704 30.72 9.42 17.03
CA PHE A 704 32.13 9.47 16.63
C PHE A 704 33.09 9.13 17.79
N VAL A 705 32.61 8.93 19.02
CA VAL A 705 33.44 8.69 20.21
C VAL A 705 32.91 7.54 21.09
N LEU A 706 31.60 7.31 21.17
CA LEU A 706 31.01 6.31 22.07
C LEU A 706 30.36 5.12 21.35
N PRO A 707 30.49 3.87 21.87
CA PRO A 707 29.80 2.71 21.36
C PRO A 707 28.29 2.75 21.68
N TRP A 708 27.47 2.17 20.79
CA TRP A 708 26.00 2.13 20.84
C TRP A 708 25.41 1.84 22.24
N GLN A 709 25.95 0.88 22.99
CA GLN A 709 25.45 0.52 24.33
C GLN A 709 25.55 1.66 25.36
N THR A 710 26.53 2.56 25.20
CA THR A 710 26.75 3.72 26.07
C THR A 710 26.09 4.97 25.51
N ALA A 711 26.14 5.16 24.19
CA ALA A 711 25.40 6.21 23.49
C ALA A 711 23.89 6.11 23.76
N SER A 712 23.34 4.90 23.88
CA SER A 712 21.96 4.63 24.31
C SER A 712 21.58 5.32 25.63
N ALA A 713 22.44 5.25 26.65
CA ALA A 713 22.20 5.89 27.95
C ALA A 713 22.29 7.43 27.85
N VAL A 714 23.23 7.95 27.03
CA VAL A 714 23.33 9.40 26.73
C VAL A 714 22.08 9.89 26.00
N TRP A 715 21.56 9.11 25.05
CA TRP A 715 20.33 9.39 24.31
C TRP A 715 19.07 9.30 25.19
N ALA A 716 19.02 8.41 26.18
CA ALA A 716 17.93 8.37 27.15
C ALA A 716 17.83 9.69 27.97
N ALA A 717 18.98 10.18 28.45
CA ALA A 717 19.09 11.43 29.20
C ALA A 717 18.87 12.67 28.31
N SER A 718 19.47 12.70 27.11
CA SER A 718 19.28 13.74 26.10
C SER A 718 17.83 13.82 25.65
N GLY A 719 17.18 12.68 25.40
CA GLY A 719 15.76 12.60 25.05
C GLY A 719 14.86 13.18 26.15
N LEU A 720 15.13 12.88 27.43
CA LEU A 720 14.42 13.47 28.56
C LEU A 720 14.62 15.00 28.62
N PHE A 721 15.85 15.49 28.41
CA PHE A 721 16.13 16.93 28.37
C PHE A 721 15.44 17.63 27.20
N ILE A 722 15.41 17.01 26.02
CA ILE A 722 14.71 17.51 24.83
C ILE A 722 13.20 17.52 25.04
N ILE A 723 12.61 16.49 25.66
CA ILE A 723 11.20 16.47 26.07
C ILE A 723 10.89 17.63 27.02
N TRP A 724 11.73 17.88 28.03
CA TRP A 724 11.57 19.00 28.95
C TRP A 724 11.68 20.37 28.26
N LEU A 725 12.73 20.57 27.45
CA LEU A 725 12.98 21.82 26.74
C LEU A 725 11.89 22.12 25.69
N SER A 726 11.38 21.10 25.02
CA SER A 726 10.32 21.26 24.01
C SER A 726 8.94 21.52 24.60
N LEU A 727 8.63 21.00 25.80
CA LEU A 727 7.47 21.44 26.58
C LEU A 727 7.58 22.92 26.97
N TYR A 728 8.76 23.34 27.47
CA TYR A 728 9.02 24.74 27.83
C TYR A 728 8.92 25.70 26.63
N LEU A 729 9.51 25.33 25.48
CA LEU A 729 9.49 26.12 24.24
C LEU A 729 8.22 25.91 23.39
N LYS A 730 7.27 25.05 23.81
CA LYS A 730 6.05 24.66 23.06
C LYS A 730 6.32 24.09 21.66
N GLN A 731 7.47 23.47 21.44
CA GLN A 731 7.95 22.99 20.13
C GLN A 731 7.55 21.53 19.85
N ARG A 732 6.46 21.32 19.09
CA ARG A 732 5.91 19.97 18.79
C ARG A 732 6.92 19.02 18.13
N VAL A 733 7.73 19.50 17.19
CA VAL A 733 8.67 18.65 16.42
C VAL A 733 9.80 18.13 17.30
N SER A 734 10.43 19.01 18.10
CA SER A 734 11.47 18.63 19.06
C SER A 734 10.96 17.67 20.14
N PHE A 735 9.70 17.83 20.57
CA PHE A 735 9.05 16.93 21.52
C PHE A 735 8.95 15.50 20.98
N VAL A 736 8.48 15.34 19.73
CA VAL A 736 8.44 14.03 19.05
C VAL A 736 9.85 13.46 18.87
N PHE A 737 10.85 14.29 18.55
CA PHE A 737 12.23 13.84 18.46
C PHE A 737 12.80 13.32 19.79
N GLY A 738 12.54 13.99 20.91
CA GLY A 738 12.99 13.52 22.23
C GLY A 738 12.40 12.16 22.61
N LEU A 739 11.15 11.87 22.20
CA LEU A 739 10.51 10.56 22.36
C LEU A 739 11.14 9.50 21.44
N LEU A 740 11.33 9.83 20.15
CA LEU A 740 12.00 8.95 19.20
C LEU A 740 13.42 8.62 19.65
N LEU A 741 14.15 9.57 20.25
CA LEU A 741 15.50 9.37 20.77
C LEU A 741 15.54 8.37 21.94
N GLN A 742 14.51 8.33 22.81
CA GLN A 742 14.39 7.29 23.84
C GLN A 742 14.08 5.91 23.23
N VAL A 743 13.25 5.84 22.17
CA VAL A 743 12.96 4.59 21.45
C VAL A 743 14.20 4.07 20.71
N ILE A 744 14.92 4.97 20.01
CA ILE A 744 16.18 4.67 19.31
C ILE A 744 17.27 4.24 20.30
N GLY A 745 17.37 4.89 21.47
CA GLY A 745 18.26 4.45 22.56
C GLY A 745 17.95 3.03 23.02
N GLY A 746 16.68 2.72 23.27
CA GLY A 746 16.24 1.37 23.61
C GLY A 746 16.57 0.34 22.52
N ALA A 747 16.19 0.61 21.28
CA ALA A 747 16.46 -0.26 20.14
C ALA A 747 17.97 -0.48 19.91
N ALA A 748 18.78 0.57 20.00
CA ALA A 748 20.24 0.49 19.88
C ALA A 748 20.87 -0.41 20.96
N PHE A 749 20.35 -0.41 22.19
CA PHE A 749 20.81 -1.32 23.24
C PHE A 749 20.42 -2.78 22.95
N LEU A 750 19.22 -3.03 22.41
CA LEU A 750 18.81 -4.39 21.99
C LEU A 750 19.69 -4.91 20.85
N PHE A 751 19.88 -4.12 19.78
CA PHE A 751 20.67 -4.53 18.61
C PHE A 751 22.17 -4.63 18.89
N ALA A 752 22.74 -3.74 19.70
CA ALA A 752 24.15 -3.80 20.09
C ALA A 752 24.43 -4.74 21.27
N GLY A 753 23.43 -5.49 21.74
CA GLY A 753 23.53 -6.39 22.89
C GLY A 753 23.23 -7.86 22.54
N PRO A 754 23.99 -8.52 21.64
CA PRO A 754 23.70 -9.90 21.23
C PRO A 754 23.68 -10.90 22.42
N ASN A 755 24.45 -10.62 23.49
CA ASN A 755 24.46 -11.41 24.72
C ASN A 755 23.55 -10.81 25.82
N LEU A 756 22.36 -10.29 25.48
CA LEU A 756 21.45 -9.62 26.43
C LEU A 756 20.93 -10.54 27.55
N LEU A 757 20.82 -11.84 27.28
CA LEU A 757 20.54 -12.90 28.27
C LEU A 757 21.59 -14.02 28.28
N GLY A 758 22.59 -13.96 27.38
CA GLY A 758 23.68 -14.93 27.33
C GLY A 758 24.82 -14.62 28.31
N PRO A 759 25.66 -15.61 28.66
CA PRO A 759 26.87 -15.37 29.44
C PRO A 759 27.80 -14.40 28.69
N LEU A 760 28.38 -13.44 29.41
CA LEU A 760 29.34 -12.50 28.84
C LEU A 760 30.75 -13.07 29.00
N LEU A 761 31.49 -13.14 27.89
CA LEU A 761 32.83 -13.76 27.81
C LEU A 761 33.95 -12.95 28.48
N SER A 762 33.66 -11.76 29.01
CA SER A 762 34.63 -10.90 29.67
C SER A 762 34.74 -11.21 31.16
N GLU A 763 35.89 -11.76 31.56
CA GLU A 763 36.27 -11.91 32.97
C GLU A 763 36.20 -10.57 33.73
N GLY A 764 35.77 -10.61 35.00
CA GLY A 764 35.77 -9.44 35.90
C GLY A 764 34.46 -8.67 36.04
N LEU A 765 33.38 -9.04 35.31
CA LEU A 765 32.06 -8.45 35.53
C LEU A 765 31.53 -8.75 36.94
N ARG A 766 31.19 -7.70 37.69
CA ARG A 766 30.59 -7.78 39.03
C ARG A 766 29.08 -7.50 38.96
N PRO A 767 28.24 -8.18 39.77
CA PRO A 767 26.81 -7.87 39.86
C PRO A 767 26.54 -6.38 40.09
N LEU A 768 25.49 -5.87 39.45
CA LEU A 768 25.03 -4.47 39.46
C LEU A 768 26.06 -3.43 38.97
N ALA A 769 27.24 -3.83 38.50
CA ALA A 769 28.37 -2.94 38.24
C ALA A 769 28.88 -2.99 36.78
N HIS A 770 27.96 -3.08 35.82
CA HIS A 770 28.27 -3.07 34.38
C HIS A 770 27.24 -2.32 33.53
N SER A 771 27.64 -1.89 32.33
CA SER A 771 26.78 -1.19 31.35
C SER A 771 25.48 -1.94 31.05
N GLY A 772 25.54 -3.27 30.94
CA GLY A 772 24.38 -4.12 30.70
C GLY A 772 23.25 -4.04 31.75
N PHE A 773 23.54 -3.55 32.96
CA PHE A 773 22.54 -3.27 34.00
C PHE A 773 22.18 -1.78 34.01
N TRP A 774 23.18 -0.89 33.94
CA TRP A 774 22.97 0.55 34.05
C TRP A 774 22.29 1.20 32.84
N THR A 775 22.56 0.77 31.60
CA THR A 775 21.86 1.30 30.42
C THR A 775 20.35 1.03 30.45
N PRO A 776 19.85 -0.21 30.65
CA PRO A 776 18.41 -0.46 30.75
C PRO A 776 17.79 0.19 32.01
N LEU A 777 18.52 0.27 33.12
CA LEU A 777 18.05 1.00 34.31
C LEU A 777 17.89 2.51 34.05
N VAL A 778 18.85 3.14 33.35
CA VAL A 778 18.78 4.58 32.98
C VAL A 778 17.68 4.83 31.95
N LEU A 779 17.48 3.95 30.96
CA LEU A 779 16.32 4.00 30.06
C LEU A 779 14.99 3.94 30.84
N GLY A 780 14.88 3.01 31.79
CA GLY A 780 13.72 2.85 32.66
C GLY A 780 13.44 4.09 33.52
N LEU A 781 14.45 4.62 34.20
CA LEU A 781 14.35 5.81 35.04
C LEU A 781 14.03 7.07 34.23
N ALA A 782 14.67 7.27 33.07
CA ALA A 782 14.39 8.41 32.19
C ALA A 782 12.94 8.38 31.68
N ALA A 783 12.41 7.19 31.37
CA ALA A 783 11.03 7.00 30.95
C ALA A 783 10.03 7.24 32.11
N PHE A 784 10.31 6.72 33.32
CA PHE A 784 9.48 7.00 34.51
C PHE A 784 9.45 8.50 34.86
N ILE A 785 10.58 9.20 34.81
CA ILE A 785 10.66 10.65 35.07
C ILE A 785 9.92 11.42 33.97
N GLY A 786 10.07 11.02 32.70
CA GLY A 786 9.34 11.60 31.57
C GLY A 786 7.83 11.45 31.72
N ALA A 787 7.34 10.25 32.07
CA ALA A 787 5.94 9.99 32.34
C ALA A 787 5.41 10.86 33.49
N TRP A 788 6.08 10.88 34.64
CA TRP A 788 5.70 11.71 35.79
C TRP A 788 5.64 13.22 35.45
N ARG A 789 6.58 13.71 34.63
CA ARG A 789 6.58 15.11 34.17
C ARG A 789 5.43 15.44 33.21
N LEU A 790 5.02 14.50 32.36
CA LEU A 790 3.85 14.65 31.49
C LEU A 790 2.54 14.62 32.29
N GLN A 791 2.45 13.75 33.30
CA GLN A 791 1.31 13.65 34.22
C GLN A 791 1.04 14.97 34.98
N LEU A 792 2.09 15.74 35.31
CA LEU A 792 2.02 16.98 36.08
C LEU A 792 1.53 18.22 35.28
N GLY A 793 1.42 18.14 33.95
CA GLY A 793 1.42 19.33 33.10
C GLY A 793 0.10 19.71 32.43
N ASN A 794 -0.59 20.74 32.95
CA ASN A 794 -1.76 21.38 32.31
C ASN A 794 -1.40 22.22 31.05
N HIS A 795 -0.76 21.63 30.05
CA HIS A 795 -0.29 22.30 28.83
C HIS A 795 -1.36 22.40 27.72
N ALA A 796 -2.62 22.63 28.11
CA ALA A 796 -3.83 22.54 27.27
C ALA A 796 -4.03 23.73 26.31
N SER A 797 -3.13 23.86 25.35
CA SER A 797 -3.27 24.71 24.14
C SER A 797 -2.14 24.46 23.13
N ALA A 798 -0.97 24.02 23.60
CA ALA A 798 0.19 23.83 22.74
C ALA A 798 0.20 22.46 22.05
N PHE A 799 -0.47 21.45 22.60
CA PHE A 799 -0.27 20.04 22.24
C PHE A 799 -1.56 19.25 21.97
N ASP A 800 -2.72 19.90 21.80
CA ASP A 800 -4.06 19.31 21.95
C ASP A 800 -4.38 18.07 21.07
N GLY A 801 -3.66 17.86 19.95
CA GLY A 801 -3.76 16.65 19.13
C GLY A 801 -2.96 15.44 19.66
N LEU A 802 -2.07 15.65 20.63
CA LEU A 802 -1.32 14.62 21.35
C LEU A 802 -1.85 14.55 22.79
N SER A 803 -2.60 13.49 23.09
CA SER A 803 -3.08 13.21 24.45
C SER A 803 -1.91 12.90 25.39
N LEU A 804 -1.34 13.92 26.03
CA LEU A 804 -0.15 13.84 26.88
C LEU A 804 -0.29 12.79 28.00
N GLN A 805 -1.52 12.56 28.49
CA GLN A 805 -1.82 11.49 29.43
C GLN A 805 -1.55 10.09 28.84
N ARG A 806 -2.06 9.76 27.64
CA ARG A 806 -1.77 8.46 27.01
C ARG A 806 -0.28 8.29 26.72
N LEU A 807 0.42 9.38 26.40
CA LEU A 807 1.86 9.36 26.22
C LEU A 807 2.61 9.11 27.54
N SER A 808 2.14 9.69 28.65
CA SER A 808 2.61 9.34 30.00
C SER A 808 2.36 7.87 30.32
N GLU A 809 1.23 7.29 29.89
CA GLU A 809 0.90 5.88 30.10
C GLU A 809 1.80 4.95 29.26
N VAL A 810 2.09 5.31 28.00
CA VAL A 810 3.06 4.60 27.15
C VAL A 810 4.48 4.67 27.72
N LEU A 811 4.95 5.86 28.16
CA LEU A 811 6.26 6.01 28.79
C LEU A 811 6.37 5.30 30.13
N LEU A 812 5.27 5.20 30.89
CA LEU A 812 5.20 4.40 32.11
C LEU A 812 5.37 2.90 31.83
N VAL A 813 4.70 2.37 30.79
CA VAL A 813 4.84 0.97 30.36
C VAL A 813 6.24 0.70 29.80
N TRP A 814 6.79 1.61 28.99
CA TRP A 814 8.16 1.55 28.49
C TRP A 814 9.17 1.53 29.64
N GLY A 815 9.04 2.43 30.62
CA GLY A 815 9.88 2.48 31.81
C GLY A 815 9.80 1.22 32.66
N ALA A 816 8.60 0.66 32.84
CA ALA A 816 8.38 -0.60 33.53
C ALA A 816 9.00 -1.81 32.80
N GLY A 817 8.94 -1.83 31.46
CA GLY A 817 9.58 -2.85 30.64
C GLY A 817 11.11 -2.83 30.77
N TRP A 818 11.72 -1.65 30.71
CA TRP A 818 13.17 -1.48 30.88
C TRP A 818 13.63 -1.78 32.32
N TRP A 819 12.85 -1.40 33.32
CA TRP A 819 13.07 -1.80 34.72
C TRP A 819 13.02 -3.32 34.90
N ALA A 820 11.98 -3.98 34.35
CA ALA A 820 11.85 -5.43 34.39
C ALA A 820 13.01 -6.13 33.66
N LEU A 821 13.43 -5.63 32.50
CA LEU A 821 14.54 -6.21 31.73
C LEU A 821 15.88 -6.12 32.48
N ALA A 822 16.18 -4.99 33.12
CA ALA A 822 17.39 -4.83 33.94
C ALA A 822 17.46 -5.92 35.01
N TRP A 823 16.42 -6.04 35.85
CA TRP A 823 16.36 -7.04 36.93
C TRP A 823 16.25 -8.48 36.44
N LEU A 824 15.50 -8.74 35.36
CA LEU A 824 15.38 -10.07 34.75
C LEU A 824 16.75 -10.55 34.25
N SER A 825 17.49 -9.70 33.54
CA SER A 825 18.82 -10.04 33.06
C SER A 825 19.82 -10.24 34.20
N GLU A 826 19.75 -9.43 35.26
CA GLU A 826 20.60 -9.59 36.45
C GLU A 826 20.38 -10.94 37.14
N VAL A 827 19.12 -11.30 37.42
CA VAL A 827 18.78 -12.56 38.10
C VAL A 827 19.12 -13.77 37.23
N LEU A 828 18.81 -13.76 35.94
CA LEU A 828 19.12 -14.88 35.05
C LEU A 828 20.62 -15.07 34.79
N ARG A 829 21.44 -14.01 34.91
CA ARG A 829 22.91 -14.08 34.80
C ARG A 829 23.59 -14.63 36.05
N PHE A 830 23.16 -14.18 37.23
CA PHE A 830 23.93 -14.38 38.47
C PHE A 830 23.27 -15.33 39.49
N ALA A 831 21.99 -15.67 39.36
CA ALA A 831 21.33 -16.56 40.32
C ALA A 831 21.37 -18.05 39.91
N PRO A 832 21.54 -18.99 40.86
CA PRO A 832 21.37 -20.42 40.64
C PRO A 832 19.98 -20.77 40.09
N SER A 833 19.90 -21.74 39.18
CA SER A 833 18.70 -22.05 38.40
C SER A 833 17.47 -22.44 39.23
N ASN A 834 17.64 -23.11 40.37
CA ASN A 834 16.56 -23.38 41.33
C ASN A 834 16.01 -22.11 42.01
N LEU A 835 16.88 -21.13 42.26
CA LEU A 835 16.51 -19.87 42.92
C LEU A 835 16.01 -18.79 41.95
N GLN A 836 16.24 -18.91 40.64
CA GLN A 836 15.84 -17.91 39.64
C GLN A 836 14.34 -17.57 39.73
N ALA A 837 13.46 -18.57 39.78
CA ALA A 837 12.02 -18.33 39.89
C ALA A 837 11.64 -17.60 41.20
N THR A 838 12.17 -18.06 42.34
CA THR A 838 11.97 -17.44 43.66
C THR A 838 12.45 -15.99 43.68
N LEU A 839 13.62 -15.69 43.11
CA LEU A 839 14.19 -14.34 43.09
C LEU A 839 13.46 -13.41 42.13
N LEU A 840 13.01 -13.87 40.97
CA LEU A 840 12.18 -13.07 40.06
C LEU A 840 10.83 -12.70 40.69
N LEU A 841 10.17 -13.63 41.39
CA LEU A 841 8.96 -13.35 42.15
C LEU A 841 9.21 -12.35 43.29
N ALA A 842 10.33 -12.47 44.00
CA ALA A 842 10.70 -11.55 45.07
C ALA A 842 10.96 -10.12 44.55
N VAL A 843 11.73 -9.97 43.46
CA VAL A 843 12.01 -8.65 42.85
C VAL A 843 10.74 -8.03 42.25
N ALA A 844 9.83 -8.82 41.68
CA ALA A 844 8.52 -8.35 41.24
C ALA A 844 7.68 -7.82 42.42
N ALA A 845 7.59 -8.58 43.52
CA ALA A 845 6.87 -8.18 44.72
C ALA A 845 7.44 -6.90 45.36
N VAL A 846 8.77 -6.80 45.48
CA VAL A 846 9.46 -5.60 45.99
C VAL A 846 9.24 -4.40 45.06
N SER A 847 9.32 -4.59 43.74
CA SER A 847 9.09 -3.53 42.75
C SER A 847 7.68 -2.96 42.87
N VAL A 848 6.62 -3.79 42.90
CA VAL A 848 5.26 -3.22 43.03
C VAL A 848 4.92 -2.75 44.44
N ALA A 849 5.58 -3.25 45.50
CA ALA A 849 5.48 -2.65 46.83
C ALA A 849 6.02 -1.20 46.82
N LEU A 850 7.19 -0.98 46.21
CA LEU A 850 7.77 0.35 46.01
C LEU A 850 6.87 1.23 45.13
N TRP A 851 6.39 0.72 43.99
CA TRP A 851 5.48 1.46 43.11
C TRP A 851 4.14 1.78 43.78
N THR A 852 3.61 0.91 44.64
CA THR A 852 2.39 1.17 45.44
C THR A 852 2.61 2.36 46.39
N VAL A 853 3.76 2.42 47.08
CA VAL A 853 4.11 3.56 47.95
C VAL A 853 4.29 4.85 47.14
N LEU A 854 4.93 4.79 45.97
CA LEU A 854 5.12 5.94 45.08
C LEU A 854 3.79 6.43 44.50
N ALA A 855 2.91 5.53 44.04
CA ALA A 855 1.59 5.87 43.51
C ALA A 855 0.73 6.60 44.54
N LEU A 856 0.74 6.14 45.79
CA LEU A 856 0.05 6.79 46.91
C LEU A 856 0.66 8.17 47.24
N ARG A 857 2.00 8.30 47.31
CA ARG A 857 2.67 9.57 47.63
C ARG A 857 2.54 10.62 46.53
N LEU A 858 2.60 10.21 45.26
CA LEU A 858 2.54 11.10 44.09
C LEU A 858 1.12 11.27 43.52
N LYS A 859 0.11 10.60 44.11
CA LYS A 859 -1.28 10.52 43.59
C LYS A 859 -1.35 10.05 42.13
N TRP A 860 -0.50 9.10 41.77
CA TRP A 860 -0.31 8.65 40.38
C TRP A 860 -1.15 7.41 40.07
N SER A 861 -2.37 7.62 39.59
CA SER A 861 -3.33 6.57 39.24
C SER A 861 -2.80 5.57 38.21
N SER A 862 -2.11 6.02 37.16
CA SER A 862 -1.52 5.14 36.13
C SER A 862 -0.43 4.22 36.69
N LEU A 863 0.41 4.71 37.62
CA LEU A 863 1.38 3.87 38.35
C LEU A 863 0.66 2.90 39.31
N GLY A 864 -0.47 3.31 39.88
CA GLY A 864 -1.35 2.40 40.62
C GLY A 864 -1.89 1.26 39.74
N LEU A 865 -2.29 1.55 38.50
CA LEU A 865 -2.72 0.54 37.52
C LEU A 865 -1.57 -0.42 37.17
N LEU A 866 -0.34 0.08 36.99
CA LEU A 866 0.86 -0.74 36.78
C LEU A 866 1.07 -1.79 37.90
N CYS A 867 0.76 -1.44 39.15
CA CYS A 867 0.88 -2.37 40.29
C CYS A 867 -0.03 -3.62 40.16
N THR A 868 -1.10 -3.56 39.38
CA THR A 868 -1.97 -4.73 39.13
C THR A 868 -1.29 -5.84 38.32
N LEU A 869 -0.20 -5.53 37.60
CA LEU A 869 0.53 -6.48 36.76
C LEU A 869 1.36 -7.51 37.54
N LEU A 870 1.46 -7.39 38.87
CA LEU A 870 2.19 -8.36 39.72
C LEU A 870 1.71 -9.81 39.51
N ILE A 871 0.39 -10.02 39.41
CA ILE A 871 -0.19 -11.36 39.23
C ILE A 871 0.06 -11.91 37.83
N PRO A 872 -0.20 -11.17 36.72
CA PRO A 872 0.27 -11.56 35.39
C PRO A 872 1.77 -11.91 35.34
N ALA A 873 2.64 -11.09 35.94
CA ALA A 873 4.08 -11.35 35.98
C ALA A 873 4.42 -12.63 36.77
N ALA A 874 3.83 -12.82 37.95
CA ALA A 874 4.02 -14.03 38.76
C ALA A 874 3.48 -15.29 38.05
N GLY A 875 2.38 -15.19 37.31
CA GLY A 875 1.88 -16.25 36.46
C GLY A 875 2.83 -16.62 35.32
N LEU A 876 3.48 -15.64 34.69
CA LEU A 876 4.51 -15.89 33.66
C LEU A 876 5.75 -16.56 34.26
N VAL A 877 6.21 -16.16 35.46
CA VAL A 877 7.34 -16.83 36.14
C VAL A 877 6.95 -18.28 36.52
N LEU A 878 5.72 -18.51 36.99
CA LEU A 878 5.22 -19.86 37.30
C LEU A 878 5.17 -20.77 36.05
N LEU A 879 4.77 -20.22 34.89
CA LEU A 879 4.77 -20.94 33.62
C LEU A 879 6.19 -21.19 33.10
N ALA A 880 7.12 -20.25 33.26
CA ALA A 880 8.52 -20.40 32.86
C ALA A 880 9.27 -21.42 33.75
N ALA A 881 8.92 -21.54 35.03
CA ALA A 881 9.46 -22.52 35.96
C ALA A 881 8.82 -23.92 35.85
N TRP A 882 7.86 -24.12 34.93
CA TRP A 882 7.05 -25.34 34.90
C TRP A 882 7.80 -26.57 34.40
N HIS A 883 7.85 -27.61 35.23
CA HIS A 883 8.25 -28.97 34.84
C HIS A 883 7.45 -30.03 35.60
N SER A 884 7.48 -31.29 35.14
CA SER A 884 6.65 -32.39 35.66
C SER A 884 6.82 -32.76 37.14
N ARG A 885 7.82 -32.17 37.83
CA ARG A 885 8.09 -32.30 39.27
C ARG A 885 8.20 -30.94 40.00
N TYR A 886 7.84 -29.84 39.35
CA TYR A 886 7.82 -28.51 39.96
C TYR A 886 6.73 -28.43 41.03
N HIS A 887 7.04 -27.82 42.18
CA HIS A 887 6.04 -27.47 43.20
C HIS A 887 6.34 -26.08 43.80
N PRO A 888 5.35 -25.19 43.93
CA PRO A 888 5.57 -23.81 44.38
C PRO A 888 6.22 -23.61 45.76
N ALA A 889 6.17 -24.61 46.66
CA ALA A 889 6.76 -24.49 47.99
C ALA A 889 8.30 -24.65 48.03
N ALA A 890 8.92 -25.20 46.99
CA ALA A 890 10.36 -25.44 46.88
C ALA A 890 11.21 -24.16 47.05
N ASP A 891 12.49 -24.30 47.45
CA ASP A 891 13.51 -23.24 47.38
C ASP A 891 13.07 -21.86 47.92
N PHE A 892 12.51 -21.85 49.15
CA PHE A 892 11.89 -20.68 49.83
C PHE A 892 10.67 -20.07 49.11
N GLY A 893 10.21 -20.67 48.02
CA GLY A 893 9.06 -20.26 47.23
C GLY A 893 7.77 -20.12 48.06
N TRP A 894 7.57 -20.95 49.08
CA TRP A 894 6.42 -20.82 50.00
C TRP A 894 6.33 -19.41 50.63
N LEU A 895 7.47 -18.83 51.03
CA LEU A 895 7.54 -17.51 51.65
C LEU A 895 7.32 -16.41 50.59
N VAL A 896 7.92 -16.56 49.42
CA VAL A 896 7.81 -15.57 48.34
C VAL A 896 6.42 -15.56 47.71
N TRP A 897 5.76 -16.71 47.54
CA TRP A 897 4.36 -16.77 47.10
C TRP A 897 3.42 -16.10 48.11
N ILE A 898 3.62 -16.31 49.42
CA ILE A 898 2.91 -15.55 50.45
C ILE A 898 3.18 -14.04 50.29
N ALA A 899 4.43 -13.62 50.10
CA ALA A 899 4.77 -12.21 49.89
C ALA A 899 4.11 -11.61 48.63
N VAL A 900 4.07 -12.34 47.51
CA VAL A 900 3.38 -11.93 46.27
C VAL A 900 1.89 -11.71 46.51
N PHE A 901 1.19 -12.66 47.15
CA PHE A 901 -0.24 -12.50 47.45
C PHE A 901 -0.51 -11.41 48.49
N VAL A 902 0.33 -11.27 49.52
CA VAL A 902 0.24 -10.19 50.52
C VAL A 902 0.43 -8.81 49.87
N VAL A 903 1.45 -8.62 49.05
CA VAL A 903 1.67 -7.35 48.32
C VAL A 903 0.51 -7.08 47.36
N HIS A 904 0.04 -8.08 46.61
CA HIS A 904 -1.11 -7.95 45.72
C HIS A 904 -2.38 -7.48 46.46
N PHE A 905 -2.76 -8.16 47.54
CA PHE A 905 -3.97 -7.80 48.29
C PHE A 905 -3.84 -6.47 49.05
N ILE A 906 -2.65 -6.14 49.59
CA ILE A 906 -2.41 -4.83 50.19
C ILE A 906 -2.48 -3.72 49.13
N SER A 907 -1.87 -3.92 47.96
CA SER A 907 -1.87 -2.97 46.86
C SER A 907 -3.30 -2.71 46.38
N LEU A 908 -4.09 -3.75 46.09
CA LEU A 908 -5.50 -3.61 45.71
C LEU A 908 -6.34 -2.92 46.81
N ARG A 909 -6.12 -3.23 48.08
CA ARG A 909 -6.85 -2.62 49.20
C ARG A 909 -6.48 -1.15 49.43
N ARG A 910 -5.24 -0.75 49.16
CA ARG A 910 -4.75 0.63 49.34
C ARG A 910 -5.03 1.52 48.12
N LEU A 911 -4.92 0.97 46.91
CA LEU A 911 -5.11 1.70 45.64
C LEU A 911 -6.57 1.69 45.14
N ALA A 912 -7.46 0.92 45.76
CA ALA A 912 -8.90 0.86 45.44
C ALA A 912 -9.55 2.21 45.02
N PRO A 913 -9.43 3.32 45.77
CA PRO A 913 -10.06 4.60 45.38
C PRO A 913 -9.41 5.31 44.18
N THR A 914 -8.29 4.78 43.66
CA THR A 914 -7.54 5.34 42.51
C THR A 914 -7.51 4.42 41.29
N LEU A 915 -8.02 3.20 41.40
CA LEU A 915 -8.02 2.20 40.33
C LEU A 915 -9.35 2.21 39.55
N PRO A 916 -9.33 2.03 38.22
CA PRO A 916 -10.54 1.72 37.47
C PRO A 916 -11.19 0.42 37.96
N ALA A 917 -12.52 0.43 38.10
CA ALA A 917 -13.27 -0.73 38.62
C ALA A 917 -13.04 -2.02 37.79
N SER A 918 -12.85 -1.89 36.47
CA SER A 918 -12.48 -3.01 35.59
C SER A 918 -11.09 -3.58 35.91
N ALA A 919 -10.07 -2.73 36.09
CA ALA A 919 -8.73 -3.15 36.45
C ALA A 919 -8.70 -3.83 37.83
N GLN A 920 -9.45 -3.30 38.81
CA GLN A 920 -9.60 -3.91 40.13
C GLN A 920 -10.32 -5.28 40.06
N SER A 921 -11.42 -5.37 39.30
CA SER A 921 -12.18 -6.61 39.10
C SER A 921 -11.31 -7.71 38.46
N THR A 922 -10.62 -7.38 37.36
CA THR A 922 -9.68 -8.29 36.68
C THR A 922 -8.54 -8.72 37.59
N ALA A 923 -7.97 -7.79 38.39
CA ALA A 923 -6.88 -8.12 39.31
C ALA A 923 -7.32 -9.09 40.43
N HIS A 924 -8.50 -8.89 41.02
CA HIS A 924 -9.09 -9.83 41.98
C HIS A 924 -9.35 -11.21 41.36
N MET A 925 -9.85 -11.25 40.12
CA MET A 925 -10.13 -12.48 39.37
C MET A 925 -8.84 -13.27 39.08
N LEU A 926 -7.83 -12.63 38.49
CA LEU A 926 -6.54 -13.24 38.18
C LEU A 926 -5.79 -13.67 39.46
N GLY A 927 -5.84 -12.86 40.52
CA GLY A 927 -5.24 -13.20 41.81
C GLY A 927 -5.87 -14.45 42.42
N CYS A 928 -7.18 -14.62 42.25
CA CYS A 928 -7.88 -15.83 42.66
C CYS A 928 -7.44 -17.05 41.84
N TRP A 929 -7.31 -16.94 40.52
CA TRP A 929 -6.87 -18.04 39.66
C TRP A 929 -5.43 -18.46 39.93
N LEU A 930 -4.51 -17.50 40.12
CA LEU A 930 -3.12 -17.82 40.42
C LEU A 930 -2.99 -18.49 41.80
N LEU A 931 -3.80 -18.08 42.79
CA LEU A 931 -3.85 -18.75 44.10
C LEU A 931 -4.40 -20.18 44.01
N ILE A 932 -5.52 -20.39 43.30
CA ILE A 932 -6.08 -21.74 43.06
C ILE A 932 -5.08 -22.61 42.29
N GLY A 933 -4.40 -22.05 41.29
CA GLY A 933 -3.36 -22.72 40.50
C GLY A 933 -2.19 -23.15 41.37
N VAL A 934 -1.55 -22.23 42.10
CA VAL A 934 -0.44 -22.51 43.01
C VAL A 934 -0.80 -23.62 44.02
N LEU A 935 -1.98 -23.55 44.63
CA LEU A 935 -2.45 -24.58 45.58
C LEU A 935 -2.74 -25.92 44.88
N ALA A 936 -3.29 -25.92 43.67
CA ALA A 936 -3.54 -27.13 42.89
C ALA A 936 -2.24 -27.81 42.43
N LEU A 937 -1.18 -27.03 42.14
CA LEU A 937 0.14 -27.58 41.82
C LEU A 937 0.76 -28.28 43.04
N GLU A 938 0.70 -27.65 44.22
CA GLU A 938 1.21 -28.25 45.46
C GLU A 938 0.40 -29.50 45.86
N LEU A 939 -0.93 -29.47 45.75
CA LEU A 939 -1.79 -30.64 45.98
C LEU A 939 -1.51 -31.78 44.99
N ARG A 940 -1.34 -31.46 43.70
CA ARG A 940 -0.97 -32.42 42.65
C ARG A 940 0.43 -33.01 42.88
N TYR A 941 1.36 -32.24 43.43
CA TYR A 941 2.68 -32.74 43.84
C TYR A 941 2.56 -33.68 45.06
N GLY A 942 1.78 -33.31 46.08
CA GLY A 942 1.51 -34.19 47.23
C GLY A 942 0.85 -35.52 46.84
N LEU A 943 -0.12 -35.49 45.91
CA LEU A 943 -0.75 -36.71 45.37
C LEU A 943 0.20 -37.51 44.46
N LEU A 944 1.13 -36.86 43.76
CA LEU A 944 2.18 -37.53 42.98
C LEU A 944 3.14 -38.31 43.88
N LEU A 945 3.48 -37.80 45.07
CA LEU A 945 4.30 -38.52 46.05
C LEU A 945 3.61 -39.78 46.62
N LEU A 946 2.28 -39.87 46.53
CA LEU A 946 1.49 -41.04 46.94
C LEU A 946 1.31 -42.08 45.81
N SER A 947 1.65 -41.72 44.56
CA SER A 947 1.52 -42.60 43.39
C SER A 947 2.89 -43.06 42.86
N GLN A 948 3.18 -44.37 42.90
CA GLN A 948 4.42 -44.90 42.32
C GLN A 948 4.44 -44.88 40.77
N GLN A 949 3.27 -44.93 40.13
CA GLN A 949 3.11 -44.89 38.66
C GLN A 949 2.24 -43.71 38.20
N TYR A 950 2.14 -43.49 36.88
CA TYR A 950 1.25 -42.47 36.33
C TYR A 950 -0.20 -42.97 36.32
N ASN A 951 -1.02 -42.54 37.29
CA ASN A 951 -2.36 -43.07 37.52
C ASN A 951 -3.39 -41.98 37.91
N ALA A 952 -4.64 -42.40 38.20
CA ALA A 952 -5.79 -41.54 38.51
C ALA A 952 -5.55 -40.48 39.59
N TRP A 953 -4.71 -40.75 40.60
CA TRP A 953 -4.41 -39.79 41.68
C TRP A 953 -3.79 -38.48 41.15
N ARG A 954 -3.01 -38.56 40.08
CA ARG A 954 -2.37 -37.40 39.43
C ARG A 954 -3.34 -36.58 38.58
N TRP A 955 -4.41 -37.19 38.08
CA TRP A 955 -5.54 -36.48 37.46
C TRP A 955 -6.37 -35.76 38.51
N LEU A 956 -6.73 -36.46 39.59
CA LEU A 956 -7.57 -35.97 40.68
C LEU A 956 -7.02 -34.68 41.33
N GLY A 957 -5.70 -34.57 41.50
CA GLY A 957 -5.05 -33.38 42.09
C GLY A 957 -5.32 -32.06 41.35
N TRP A 958 -5.58 -32.11 40.04
CA TRP A 958 -6.00 -30.92 39.28
C TRP A 958 -7.47 -30.54 39.47
N ALA A 959 -8.33 -31.49 39.84
CA ALA A 959 -9.78 -31.29 39.91
C ALA A 959 -10.28 -30.87 41.29
N ILE A 960 -9.69 -31.41 42.38
CA ILE A 960 -10.20 -31.19 43.76
C ILE A 960 -10.34 -29.70 44.09
N LEU A 961 -9.26 -28.92 44.00
CA LEU A 961 -9.25 -27.53 44.46
C LEU A 961 -10.15 -26.60 43.61
N PRO A 962 -10.12 -26.66 42.27
CA PRO A 962 -11.09 -25.96 41.44
C PRO A 962 -12.54 -26.34 41.71
N SER A 963 -12.85 -27.63 41.84
CA SER A 963 -14.22 -28.11 42.09
C SER A 963 -14.72 -27.71 43.47
N LEU A 964 -13.86 -27.77 44.49
CA LEU A 964 -14.14 -27.29 45.83
C LEU A 964 -14.38 -25.78 45.85
N TYR A 965 -13.61 -24.99 45.10
CA TYR A 965 -13.86 -23.55 44.95
C TYR A 965 -15.24 -23.26 44.36
N LEU A 966 -15.64 -23.99 43.30
CA LEU A 966 -16.97 -23.87 42.71
C LEU A 966 -18.09 -24.14 43.73
N VAL A 967 -17.98 -25.22 44.51
CA VAL A 967 -18.95 -25.55 45.58
C VAL A 967 -18.96 -24.48 46.68
N LEU A 968 -17.80 -24.02 47.15
CA LEU A 968 -17.68 -23.03 48.24
C LEU A 968 -18.15 -21.61 47.84
N MET A 969 -18.04 -21.25 46.56
CA MET A 969 -18.59 -19.99 46.02
C MET A 969 -20.06 -20.12 45.60
N ALA A 970 -20.54 -21.32 45.32
CA ALA A 970 -21.96 -21.58 45.10
C ALA A 970 -22.75 -21.61 46.42
N ALA A 971 -22.13 -22.02 47.53
CA ALA A 971 -22.75 -22.04 48.84
C ALA A 971 -23.18 -20.62 49.32
N PRO A 972 -24.34 -20.48 50.00
CA PRO A 972 -24.86 -19.19 50.49
C PRO A 972 -24.11 -18.64 51.72
N ARG A 973 -22.82 -18.97 51.88
CA ARG A 973 -21.99 -18.61 53.03
C ARG A 973 -21.46 -17.18 52.91
N ALA A 974 -21.59 -16.39 53.99
CA ALA A 974 -20.88 -15.12 54.12
C ALA A 974 -19.38 -15.37 54.33
N TRP A 975 -18.55 -14.81 53.44
CA TRP A 975 -17.09 -14.89 53.50
C TRP A 975 -16.51 -13.50 53.83
N PRO A 976 -15.34 -13.40 54.49
CA PRO A 976 -14.70 -12.12 54.81
C PRO A 976 -14.14 -11.41 53.56
N TRP A 977 -13.50 -10.25 53.77
CA TRP A 977 -12.77 -9.55 52.71
C TRP A 977 -11.66 -10.45 52.14
N PRO A 978 -11.45 -10.51 50.80
CA PRO A 978 -12.05 -9.66 49.76
C PRO A 978 -13.45 -10.07 49.28
N VAL A 979 -13.90 -11.30 49.54
CA VAL A 979 -15.13 -11.88 48.96
C VAL A 979 -16.40 -11.15 49.42
N SER A 980 -16.43 -10.58 50.64
CA SER A 980 -17.55 -9.74 51.09
C SER A 980 -17.73 -8.44 50.30
N ALA A 981 -16.63 -7.84 49.85
CA ALA A 981 -16.63 -6.56 49.14
C ALA A 981 -16.80 -6.74 47.62
N TYR A 982 -16.31 -7.87 47.08
CA TYR A 982 -16.29 -8.18 45.66
C TYR A 982 -17.01 -9.52 45.36
N PRO A 983 -18.30 -9.68 45.73
CA PRO A 983 -18.98 -10.96 45.64
C PRO A 983 -19.23 -11.41 44.19
N ARG A 984 -19.33 -10.48 43.21
CA ARG A 984 -19.51 -10.82 41.79
C ARG A 984 -18.20 -11.34 41.19
N GLU A 985 -17.09 -10.72 41.58
CA GLU A 985 -15.75 -11.00 41.10
C GLU A 985 -15.33 -12.41 41.50
N TYR A 986 -15.52 -12.78 42.77
CA TYR A 986 -15.19 -14.12 43.25
C TYR A 986 -16.24 -15.17 42.90
N ARG A 987 -17.55 -14.91 43.09
CA ARG A 987 -18.59 -15.94 42.87
C ARG A 987 -19.04 -16.12 41.43
N LEU A 988 -18.92 -15.11 40.57
CA LEU A 988 -19.32 -15.19 39.15
C LEU A 988 -18.11 -15.16 38.22
N TYR A 989 -17.33 -14.06 38.20
CA TYR A 989 -16.30 -13.88 37.18
C TYR A 989 -15.10 -14.84 37.32
N ALA A 990 -14.58 -15.04 38.54
CA ALA A 990 -13.51 -16.02 38.78
C ALA A 990 -13.99 -17.48 38.66
N ALA A 991 -15.27 -17.74 38.88
CA ALA A 991 -15.82 -19.09 38.83
C ALA A 991 -16.22 -19.54 37.42
N ALA A 992 -16.68 -18.64 36.53
CA ALA A 992 -17.21 -19.05 35.22
C ALA A 992 -16.16 -19.68 34.29
N PRO A 993 -14.93 -19.16 34.12
CA PRO A 993 -13.88 -19.85 33.36
C PRO A 993 -13.37 -21.11 34.07
N LEU A 994 -13.46 -21.18 35.40
CA LEU A 994 -13.12 -22.37 36.16
C LEU A 994 -14.15 -23.50 35.95
N VAL A 995 -15.43 -23.17 35.71
CA VAL A 995 -16.45 -24.11 35.23
C VAL A 995 -16.12 -24.63 33.84
N LEU A 996 -15.73 -23.76 32.91
CA LEU A 996 -15.34 -24.18 31.56
C LEU A 996 -14.08 -25.07 31.59
N LEU A 997 -13.11 -24.75 32.46
CA LEU A 997 -11.89 -25.52 32.66
C LEU A 997 -12.19 -26.88 33.31
N MET A 998 -13.06 -26.95 34.32
CA MET A 998 -13.49 -28.22 34.92
C MET A 998 -14.34 -29.08 33.99
N LEU A 999 -15.16 -28.47 33.13
CA LEU A 999 -15.87 -29.19 32.07
C LEU A 999 -14.90 -29.73 31.02
N GLY A 1000 -13.97 -28.91 30.53
CA GLY A 1000 -12.92 -29.34 29.60
C GLY A 1000 -12.03 -30.45 30.18
N TRP A 1001 -11.64 -30.33 31.46
CA TRP A 1001 -10.90 -31.36 32.19
C TRP A 1001 -11.70 -32.66 32.33
N PHE A 1002 -13.00 -32.59 32.65
CA PHE A 1002 -13.88 -33.75 32.75
C PHE A 1002 -13.97 -34.52 31.41
N TRP A 1003 -14.11 -33.81 30.29
CA TRP A 1003 -14.17 -34.43 28.96
C TRP A 1003 -12.80 -35.00 28.55
N LEU A 1004 -11.71 -34.26 28.78
CA LEU A 1004 -10.34 -34.72 28.51
C LEU A 1004 -9.98 -35.96 29.32
N ALA A 1005 -10.27 -35.97 30.63
CA ALA A 1005 -9.96 -37.09 31.52
C ALA A 1005 -10.77 -38.35 31.19
N ASN A 1006 -12.01 -38.21 30.68
CA ASN A 1006 -12.78 -39.37 30.19
C ASN A 1006 -12.17 -40.01 28.92
N ILE A 1007 -11.53 -39.21 28.06
CA ILE A 1007 -10.87 -39.68 26.83
C ILE A 1007 -9.47 -40.23 27.12
N ALA A 1008 -8.67 -39.49 27.89
CA ALA A 1008 -7.23 -39.70 28.04
C ALA A 1008 -6.79 -40.47 29.30
N SER A 1009 -7.73 -40.98 30.11
CA SER A 1009 -7.41 -41.83 31.27
C SER A 1009 -8.19 -43.14 31.23
N ASP A 1010 -7.44 -44.23 31.44
CA ASP A 1010 -7.88 -45.61 31.56
C ASP A 1010 -8.55 -45.94 32.91
N GLY A 1011 -8.44 -45.06 33.93
CA GLY A 1011 -8.92 -45.31 35.29
C GLY A 1011 -8.01 -46.18 36.16
N THR A 1012 -6.77 -46.44 35.76
CA THR A 1012 -5.77 -47.09 36.65
C THR A 1012 -5.60 -46.28 37.94
N ALA A 1013 -5.62 -46.95 39.11
CA ALA A 1013 -5.67 -46.28 40.41
C ALA A 1013 -4.80 -46.95 41.49
N GLU A 1014 -3.74 -47.65 41.08
CA GLU A 1014 -2.81 -48.38 41.96
C GLU A 1014 -2.45 -47.58 43.24
N PRO A 1015 -2.50 -48.19 44.44
CA PRO A 1015 -2.73 -49.61 44.71
C PRO A 1015 -4.22 -50.05 44.75
N LEU A 1016 -5.18 -49.18 44.43
CA LEU A 1016 -6.61 -49.54 44.46
C LEU A 1016 -7.04 -50.30 43.19
N PRO A 1017 -7.85 -51.37 43.29
CA PRO A 1017 -8.43 -52.05 42.14
C PRO A 1017 -9.48 -51.19 41.44
N TYR A 1018 -9.66 -51.36 40.13
CA TYR A 1018 -10.71 -50.65 39.39
C TYR A 1018 -12.10 -51.20 39.72
N VAL A 1019 -12.89 -50.36 40.38
CA VAL A 1019 -14.33 -50.55 40.65
C VAL A 1019 -15.09 -49.39 40.02
N PRO A 1020 -16.01 -49.64 39.04
CA PRO A 1020 -16.84 -48.60 38.44
C PRO A 1020 -17.54 -47.74 39.49
N LEU A 1021 -17.67 -46.43 39.20
CA LEU A 1021 -18.27 -45.39 40.05
C LEU A 1021 -17.55 -45.09 41.39
N ILE A 1022 -16.71 -45.99 41.90
CA ILE A 1022 -16.02 -45.86 43.21
C ILE A 1022 -14.54 -45.47 43.04
N ASN A 1023 -13.94 -45.73 41.88
CA ASN A 1023 -12.56 -45.36 41.55
C ASN A 1023 -12.27 -43.84 41.75
N PRO A 1024 -11.06 -43.44 42.21
CA PRO A 1024 -10.69 -42.04 42.37
C PRO A 1024 -10.90 -41.13 41.15
N LEU A 1025 -10.76 -41.65 39.92
CA LEU A 1025 -11.05 -40.90 38.69
C LEU A 1025 -12.55 -40.60 38.58
N GLU A 1026 -13.40 -41.62 38.65
CA GLU A 1026 -14.86 -41.52 38.62
C GLU A 1026 -15.39 -40.56 39.70
N LEU A 1027 -14.88 -40.65 40.93
CA LEU A 1027 -15.24 -39.73 42.02
C LEU A 1027 -14.80 -38.29 41.71
N GLY A 1028 -13.61 -38.09 41.14
CA GLY A 1028 -13.13 -36.77 40.69
C GLY A 1028 -13.99 -36.17 39.57
N LEU A 1029 -14.36 -36.98 38.59
CA LEU A 1029 -15.26 -36.62 37.49
C LEU A 1029 -16.64 -36.21 38.01
N LEU A 1030 -17.24 -37.01 38.88
CA LEU A 1030 -18.54 -36.71 39.48
C LEU A 1030 -18.49 -35.47 40.37
N PHE A 1031 -17.41 -35.25 41.14
CA PHE A 1031 -17.24 -34.06 41.96
C PHE A 1031 -17.04 -32.77 41.12
N ALA A 1032 -16.30 -32.86 40.02
CA ALA A 1032 -16.16 -31.75 39.07
C ALA A 1032 -17.49 -31.39 38.39
N LEU A 1033 -18.23 -32.39 37.90
CA LEU A 1033 -19.55 -32.19 37.30
C LEU A 1033 -20.57 -31.64 38.31
N PHE A 1034 -20.51 -32.09 39.57
CA PHE A 1034 -21.31 -31.56 40.67
C PHE A 1034 -20.97 -30.09 40.98
N GLY A 1035 -19.69 -29.74 41.08
CA GLY A 1035 -19.26 -28.34 41.26
C GLY A 1035 -19.75 -27.42 40.14
N VAL A 1036 -19.63 -27.88 38.88
CA VAL A 1036 -20.16 -27.20 37.69
C VAL A 1036 -21.68 -27.03 37.77
N TYR A 1037 -22.43 -28.08 38.11
CA TYR A 1037 -23.90 -28.06 38.18
C TYR A 1037 -24.44 -27.19 39.32
N VAL A 1038 -23.86 -27.29 40.53
CA VAL A 1038 -24.29 -26.51 41.70
C VAL A 1038 -23.96 -25.03 41.50
N TRP A 1039 -22.80 -24.71 40.92
CA TRP A 1039 -22.45 -23.32 40.58
C TRP A 1039 -23.38 -22.73 39.53
N SER A 1040 -23.58 -23.42 38.40
CA SER A 1040 -24.39 -22.89 37.28
C SER A 1040 -25.84 -22.64 37.70
N ARG A 1041 -26.44 -23.56 38.46
CA ARG A 1041 -27.77 -23.37 39.06
C ARG A 1041 -27.84 -22.12 39.98
N ASN A 1042 -26.79 -21.82 40.73
CA ASN A 1042 -26.71 -20.62 41.58
C ASN A 1042 -26.46 -19.33 40.77
N ALA A 1043 -25.69 -19.39 39.69
CA ALA A 1043 -25.48 -18.25 38.79
C ALA A 1043 -26.79 -17.85 38.07
N VAL A 1044 -27.59 -18.84 37.67
CA VAL A 1044 -28.92 -18.63 37.07
C VAL A 1044 -29.92 -18.01 38.06
N THR A 1045 -29.93 -18.42 39.34
CA THR A 1045 -30.82 -17.81 40.34
C THR A 1045 -30.42 -16.39 40.73
N GLN A 1046 -29.14 -16.03 40.67
CA GLN A 1046 -28.64 -14.67 40.96
C GLN A 1046 -28.84 -13.65 39.82
N ARG A 1047 -29.75 -13.93 38.86
CA ARG A 1047 -30.15 -13.06 37.74
C ARG A 1047 -29.01 -12.65 36.77
N ALA A 1048 -27.89 -13.37 36.74
CA ALA A 1048 -26.76 -13.03 35.88
C ALA A 1048 -26.97 -13.41 34.39
N ILE A 1049 -27.89 -14.34 34.10
CA ILE A 1049 -28.17 -14.86 32.75
C ILE A 1049 -29.70 -14.96 32.57
N ARG A 1050 -30.22 -14.86 31.33
CA ARG A 1050 -31.65 -15.05 31.02
C ARG A 1050 -32.13 -16.42 31.52
N LYS A 1051 -32.92 -16.40 32.60
CA LYS A 1051 -33.26 -17.55 33.46
C LYS A 1051 -33.73 -18.79 32.70
N GLU A 1052 -34.59 -18.59 31.70
CA GLU A 1052 -35.32 -19.65 30.99
C GLU A 1052 -34.42 -20.45 30.03
N TYR A 1053 -33.65 -19.77 29.18
CA TYR A 1053 -32.69 -20.42 28.29
C TYR A 1053 -31.47 -20.99 29.05
N ALA A 1054 -31.03 -20.33 30.12
CA ALA A 1054 -29.82 -20.71 30.84
C ALA A 1054 -29.98 -21.97 31.70
N ASP A 1055 -31.14 -22.17 32.33
CA ASP A 1055 -31.43 -23.39 33.11
C ASP A 1055 -31.53 -24.61 32.18
N ASN A 1056 -32.23 -24.48 31.05
CA ASN A 1056 -32.31 -25.53 30.03
C ASN A 1056 -30.94 -25.88 29.43
N ALA A 1057 -30.13 -24.88 29.06
CA ALA A 1057 -28.77 -25.11 28.56
C ALA A 1057 -27.89 -25.82 29.61
N THR A 1058 -27.99 -25.44 30.89
CA THR A 1058 -27.28 -26.08 32.00
C THR A 1058 -27.69 -27.55 32.15
N GLN A 1059 -28.99 -27.85 32.10
CA GLN A 1059 -29.53 -29.21 32.20
C GLN A 1059 -29.09 -30.08 31.00
N VAL A 1060 -29.03 -29.51 29.79
CA VAL A 1060 -28.52 -30.21 28.59
C VAL A 1060 -27.02 -30.50 28.70
N ILE A 1061 -26.18 -29.52 29.06
CA ILE A 1061 -24.72 -29.72 29.19
C ILE A 1061 -24.40 -30.77 30.25
N ALA A 1062 -25.09 -30.75 31.40
CA ALA A 1062 -24.95 -31.76 32.42
C ALA A 1062 -25.40 -33.15 31.94
N GLY A 1063 -26.53 -33.24 31.23
CA GLY A 1063 -27.05 -34.50 30.68
C GLY A 1063 -26.13 -35.14 29.63
N VAL A 1064 -25.60 -34.35 28.69
CA VAL A 1064 -24.65 -34.84 27.67
C VAL A 1064 -23.33 -35.26 28.31
N SER A 1065 -22.82 -34.49 29.28
CA SER A 1065 -21.60 -34.86 30.02
C SER A 1065 -21.78 -36.17 30.81
N LEU A 1066 -22.96 -36.38 31.40
CA LEU A 1066 -23.30 -37.62 32.10
C LEU A 1066 -23.42 -38.83 31.14
N PHE A 1067 -23.97 -38.63 29.94
CA PHE A 1067 -24.02 -39.66 28.89
C PHE A 1067 -22.61 -40.07 28.41
N VAL A 1068 -21.71 -39.11 28.23
CA VAL A 1068 -20.31 -39.39 27.88
C VAL A 1068 -19.57 -40.06 29.03
N PHE A 1069 -19.82 -39.68 30.28
CA PHE A 1069 -19.30 -40.38 31.46
C PHE A 1069 -19.72 -41.86 31.50
N PHE A 1070 -21.01 -42.17 31.33
CA PHE A 1070 -21.47 -43.57 31.30
C PHE A 1070 -20.92 -44.35 30.09
N THR A 1071 -20.75 -43.70 28.94
CA THR A 1071 -20.11 -44.28 27.74
C THR A 1071 -18.65 -44.64 28.02
N ALA A 1072 -17.87 -43.72 28.62
CA ALA A 1072 -16.48 -43.95 28.99
C ALA A 1072 -16.32 -44.96 30.16
N LEU A 1073 -17.26 -44.98 31.10
CA LEU A 1073 -17.32 -45.96 32.19
C LEU A 1073 -17.47 -47.39 31.67
N VAL A 1074 -18.26 -47.60 30.60
CA VAL A 1074 -18.36 -48.89 29.90
C VAL A 1074 -17.04 -49.27 29.24
N MET A 1075 -16.37 -48.32 28.57
CA MET A 1075 -15.05 -48.56 27.95
C MET A 1075 -13.99 -48.91 29.00
N ARG A 1076 -13.92 -48.20 30.13
CA ARG A 1076 -13.01 -48.53 31.24
C ARG A 1076 -13.36 -49.85 31.93
N ALA A 1077 -14.64 -50.18 32.11
CA ALA A 1077 -15.04 -51.49 32.61
C ALA A 1077 -14.67 -52.64 31.64
N ALA A 1078 -14.86 -52.46 30.33
CA ALA A 1078 -14.43 -53.40 29.31
C ALA A 1078 -12.89 -53.56 29.26
N HIS A 1079 -12.14 -52.51 29.59
CA HIS A 1079 -10.69 -52.58 29.74
C HIS A 1079 -10.28 -53.37 30.99
N HIS A 1080 -10.67 -52.93 32.18
CA HIS A 1080 -10.23 -53.52 33.45
C HIS A 1080 -10.81 -54.91 33.75
N TRP A 1081 -12.03 -55.22 33.29
CA TRP A 1081 -12.69 -56.50 33.55
C TRP A 1081 -12.79 -57.41 32.31
N GLY A 1082 -12.73 -56.83 31.10
CA GLY A 1082 -12.79 -57.56 29.83
C GLY A 1082 -11.44 -57.72 29.12
N GLY A 1083 -10.36 -57.13 29.63
CA GLY A 1083 -9.01 -57.26 29.07
C GLY A 1083 -8.77 -56.52 27.74
N VAL A 1084 -9.72 -55.71 27.27
CA VAL A 1084 -9.60 -54.97 26.00
C VAL A 1084 -8.60 -53.82 26.19
N PRO A 1085 -7.55 -53.65 25.35
CA PRO A 1085 -6.62 -52.52 25.50
C PRO A 1085 -7.33 -51.16 25.39
N TYR A 1086 -6.95 -50.18 26.23
CA TYR A 1086 -7.60 -48.86 26.26
C TYR A 1086 -7.09 -47.93 25.13
N ALA A 1087 -7.34 -48.33 23.89
CA ALA A 1087 -7.10 -47.54 22.68
C ALA A 1087 -8.42 -47.43 21.90
N LEU A 1088 -8.75 -46.24 21.39
CA LEU A 1088 -10.09 -45.95 20.85
C LEU A 1088 -10.50 -46.89 19.71
N ASP A 1089 -9.59 -47.19 18.78
CA ASP A 1089 -9.88 -48.06 17.64
C ASP A 1089 -10.18 -49.50 18.09
N LEU A 1090 -9.32 -50.06 18.96
CA LEU A 1090 -9.50 -51.41 19.53
C LEU A 1090 -10.74 -51.52 20.43
N LEU A 1091 -11.09 -50.45 21.15
CA LEU A 1091 -12.34 -50.35 21.90
C LEU A 1091 -13.56 -50.29 20.98
N LEU A 1092 -13.47 -49.66 19.80
CA LEU A 1092 -14.58 -49.58 18.85
C LEU A 1092 -14.73 -50.85 17.99
N GLU A 1093 -13.65 -51.59 17.72
CA GLU A 1093 -13.70 -52.91 17.09
C GLU A 1093 -14.22 -54.00 18.05
N SER A 1094 -14.04 -53.83 19.36
CA SER A 1094 -14.43 -54.83 20.36
C SER A 1094 -15.95 -55.03 20.46
N MET A 1095 -16.41 -56.23 20.09
CA MET A 1095 -17.81 -56.65 20.22
C MET A 1095 -18.34 -56.52 21.66
N LEU A 1096 -17.49 -56.74 22.67
CA LEU A 1096 -17.85 -56.60 24.09
C LEU A 1096 -18.17 -55.14 24.44
N VAL A 1097 -17.36 -54.20 23.96
CA VAL A 1097 -17.63 -52.76 24.12
C VAL A 1097 -18.88 -52.36 23.33
N GLN A 1098 -19.01 -52.79 22.08
CA GLN A 1098 -20.16 -52.43 21.25
C GLN A 1098 -21.49 -52.92 21.83
N ALA A 1099 -21.54 -54.14 22.36
CA ALA A 1099 -22.69 -54.68 23.07
C ALA A 1099 -22.96 -53.93 24.38
N GLY A 1100 -21.93 -53.71 25.21
CA GLY A 1100 -22.04 -52.97 26.46
C GLY A 1100 -22.58 -51.54 26.28
N LEU A 1101 -22.09 -50.83 25.25
CA LEU A 1101 -22.58 -49.51 24.88
C LEU A 1101 -24.04 -49.54 24.45
N SER A 1102 -24.43 -50.48 23.57
CA SER A 1102 -25.83 -50.59 23.12
C SER A 1102 -26.78 -50.94 24.28
N ILE A 1103 -26.36 -51.77 25.23
CA ILE A 1103 -27.12 -52.06 26.46
C ILE A 1103 -27.27 -50.81 27.33
N VAL A 1104 -26.17 -50.14 27.68
CA VAL A 1104 -26.21 -48.97 28.58
C VAL A 1104 -26.94 -47.79 27.94
N TRP A 1105 -26.76 -47.51 26.65
CA TRP A 1105 -27.51 -46.47 25.95
C TRP A 1105 -29.01 -46.78 25.92
N THR A 1106 -29.41 -48.04 25.75
CA THR A 1106 -30.83 -48.46 25.80
C THR A 1106 -31.41 -48.29 27.21
N LEU A 1107 -30.68 -48.69 28.25
CA LEU A 1107 -31.09 -48.49 29.65
C LEU A 1107 -31.19 -47.00 30.03
N MET A 1108 -30.27 -46.16 29.55
CA MET A 1108 -30.34 -44.71 29.72
C MET A 1108 -31.54 -44.11 29.00
N ALA A 1109 -31.78 -44.49 27.74
CA ALA A 1109 -32.90 -44.00 26.94
C ALA A 1109 -34.26 -44.39 27.57
N LEU A 1110 -34.41 -45.64 28.00
CA LEU A 1110 -35.59 -46.13 28.72
C LEU A 1110 -35.79 -45.37 30.03
N SER A 1111 -34.72 -45.12 30.79
CA SER A 1111 -34.77 -44.33 32.04
C SER A 1111 -35.20 -42.87 31.79
N LEU A 1112 -34.77 -42.27 30.68
CA LEU A 1112 -35.19 -40.92 30.26
C LEU A 1112 -36.66 -40.90 29.81
N MET A 1113 -37.12 -41.90 29.07
CA MET A 1113 -38.52 -42.01 28.65
C MET A 1113 -39.46 -42.23 29.84
N ILE A 1114 -39.16 -43.19 30.71
CA ILE A 1114 -39.92 -43.46 31.94
C ILE A 1114 -39.88 -42.23 32.87
N GLY A 1115 -38.71 -41.63 33.09
CA GLY A 1115 -38.57 -40.43 33.91
C GLY A 1115 -39.28 -39.19 33.33
N GLY A 1116 -39.28 -39.04 32.00
CA GLY A 1116 -40.03 -38.00 31.30
C GLY A 1116 -41.55 -38.19 31.37
N HIS A 1117 -42.01 -39.43 31.28
CA HIS A 1117 -43.42 -39.81 31.49
C HIS A 1117 -43.87 -39.52 32.93
N LEU A 1118 -43.18 -40.10 33.93
CA LEU A 1118 -43.51 -39.96 35.35
C LEU A 1118 -43.42 -38.52 35.90
N ARG A 1119 -42.63 -37.65 35.25
CA ARG A 1119 -42.51 -36.22 35.63
C ARG A 1119 -43.26 -35.28 34.68
N HIS A 1120 -44.07 -35.83 33.76
CA HIS A 1120 -44.78 -35.10 32.70
C HIS A 1120 -43.90 -34.13 31.88
N ARG A 1121 -42.59 -34.40 31.77
CA ARG A 1121 -41.63 -33.59 31.00
C ARG A 1121 -41.46 -34.20 29.61
N ARG A 1122 -42.32 -33.76 28.68
CA ARG A 1122 -42.31 -34.17 27.26
C ARG A 1122 -40.93 -34.05 26.59
N GLU A 1123 -40.15 -33.02 26.92
CA GLU A 1123 -38.80 -32.81 26.39
C GLU A 1123 -37.83 -33.93 26.80
N VAL A 1124 -37.84 -34.34 28.08
CA VAL A 1124 -36.98 -35.42 28.60
C VAL A 1124 -37.36 -36.76 27.97
N TRP A 1125 -38.66 -36.99 27.76
CA TRP A 1125 -39.16 -38.15 27.02
C TRP A 1125 -38.65 -38.17 25.57
N LEU A 1126 -38.72 -37.02 24.87
CA LEU A 1126 -38.28 -36.89 23.48
C LEU A 1126 -36.76 -37.11 23.33
N ILE A 1127 -35.95 -36.67 24.30
CA ILE A 1127 -34.50 -36.95 24.33
C ILE A 1127 -34.24 -38.46 24.48
N GLY A 1128 -34.99 -39.15 25.34
CA GLY A 1128 -34.91 -40.61 25.46
C GLY A 1128 -35.29 -41.34 24.16
N ALA A 1129 -36.39 -40.94 23.52
CA ALA A 1129 -36.83 -41.50 22.24
C ALA A 1129 -35.80 -41.25 21.11
N ALA A 1130 -35.17 -40.07 21.07
CA ALA A 1130 -34.11 -39.75 20.13
C ALA A 1130 -32.84 -40.58 20.35
N LEU A 1131 -32.49 -40.88 21.62
CA LEU A 1131 -31.36 -41.78 21.92
C LEU A 1131 -31.64 -43.22 21.49
N ILE A 1132 -32.88 -43.72 21.63
CA ILE A 1132 -33.30 -45.01 21.05
C ILE A 1132 -33.23 -45.00 19.52
N ALA A 1133 -33.66 -43.92 18.86
CA ALA A 1133 -33.52 -43.76 17.42
C ALA A 1133 -32.04 -43.74 16.97
N LEU A 1134 -31.13 -43.19 17.78
CA LEU A 1134 -29.68 -43.22 17.54
C LEU A 1134 -29.08 -44.62 17.73
N VAL A 1135 -29.50 -45.37 18.76
CA VAL A 1135 -29.11 -46.79 18.93
C VAL A 1135 -29.57 -47.61 17.72
N VAL A 1136 -30.82 -47.41 17.29
CA VAL A 1136 -31.37 -47.99 16.05
C VAL A 1136 -30.55 -47.62 14.81
N ALA A 1137 -30.19 -46.35 14.64
CA ALA A 1137 -29.40 -45.89 13.49
C ALA A 1137 -27.93 -46.39 13.53
N LYS A 1138 -27.36 -46.59 14.72
CA LYS A 1138 -26.05 -47.22 14.91
C LYS A 1138 -26.09 -48.69 14.46
N LEU A 1139 -27.06 -49.46 14.97
CA LEU A 1139 -27.29 -50.86 14.56
C LEU A 1139 -27.56 -50.95 13.04
N PHE A 1140 -28.20 -49.94 12.45
CA PHE A 1140 -28.31 -49.84 11.00
C PHE A 1140 -26.93 -49.59 10.34
N PHE A 1141 -26.34 -48.40 10.46
CA PHE A 1141 -25.19 -48.05 9.61
C PHE A 1141 -23.89 -48.80 9.93
N VAL A 1142 -23.61 -49.09 11.20
CA VAL A 1142 -22.31 -49.68 11.61
C VAL A 1142 -22.28 -51.19 11.31
N GLU A 1143 -23.40 -51.88 11.46
CA GLU A 1143 -23.49 -53.32 11.16
C GLU A 1143 -23.71 -53.60 9.66
N LEU A 1144 -24.01 -52.57 8.84
CA LEU A 1144 -24.30 -52.70 7.41
C LEU A 1144 -23.15 -52.41 6.44
N SER A 1145 -22.06 -51.79 6.87
CA SER A 1145 -20.88 -51.64 6.00
C SER A 1145 -20.24 -52.99 5.64
N ASN A 1146 -20.46 -54.00 6.49
CA ASN A 1146 -19.66 -55.23 6.51
C ASN A 1146 -20.37 -56.46 5.90
N ARG A 1147 -21.61 -56.33 5.39
CA ARG A 1147 -22.34 -57.43 4.71
C ARG A 1147 -23.19 -56.97 3.51
N GLY A 1148 -23.35 -57.85 2.53
CA GLY A 1148 -24.02 -57.58 1.25
C GLY A 1148 -25.50 -57.20 1.35
N GLY A 1149 -26.03 -56.62 0.27
CA GLY A 1149 -27.29 -55.84 0.25
C GLY A 1149 -28.56 -56.51 0.80
N LEU A 1150 -28.62 -57.84 0.86
CA LEU A 1150 -29.75 -58.58 1.45
C LEU A 1150 -29.84 -58.41 2.98
N ALA A 1151 -28.72 -58.24 3.68
CA ALA A 1151 -28.70 -58.04 5.14
C ALA A 1151 -29.47 -56.78 5.58
N ARG A 1152 -29.47 -55.74 4.73
CA ARG A 1152 -30.21 -54.47 4.94
C ARG A 1152 -31.68 -54.72 5.24
N ILE A 1153 -32.30 -55.61 4.48
CA ILE A 1153 -33.74 -55.88 4.51
C ILE A 1153 -34.13 -56.51 5.86
N VAL A 1154 -33.28 -57.39 6.41
CA VAL A 1154 -33.52 -58.04 7.71
C VAL A 1154 -33.30 -57.06 8.88
N SER A 1155 -32.24 -56.25 8.85
CA SER A 1155 -31.99 -55.24 9.90
C SER A 1155 -33.08 -54.17 9.96
N PHE A 1156 -33.63 -53.75 8.81
CA PHE A 1156 -34.80 -52.85 8.76
C PHE A 1156 -36.01 -53.42 9.52
N ILE A 1157 -36.27 -54.73 9.43
CA ILE A 1157 -37.40 -55.39 10.09
C ILE A 1157 -37.17 -55.48 11.60
N GLY A 1158 -35.97 -55.89 12.04
CA GLY A 1158 -35.63 -55.94 13.47
C GLY A 1158 -35.72 -54.59 14.17
N VAL A 1159 -35.27 -53.52 13.49
CA VAL A 1159 -35.45 -52.13 13.91
C VAL A 1159 -36.93 -51.76 14.11
N GLY A 1160 -37.80 -52.14 13.17
CA GLY A 1160 -39.24 -51.88 13.27
C GLY A 1160 -39.90 -52.51 14.49
N VAL A 1161 -39.51 -53.75 14.83
CA VAL A 1161 -40.02 -54.46 16.02
C VAL A 1161 -39.56 -53.78 17.32
N LEU A 1162 -38.29 -53.35 17.40
CA LEU A 1162 -37.76 -52.67 18.60
C LEU A 1162 -38.50 -51.36 18.89
N LEU A 1163 -38.80 -50.57 17.86
CA LEU A 1163 -39.57 -49.33 17.97
C LEU A 1163 -41.01 -49.57 18.45
N LEU A 1164 -41.64 -50.69 18.03
CA LEU A 1164 -42.98 -51.07 18.44
C LEU A 1164 -43.07 -51.33 19.96
N VAL A 1165 -42.09 -52.04 20.53
CA VAL A 1165 -42.01 -52.34 21.97
C VAL A 1165 -41.81 -51.06 22.79
N VAL A 1166 -40.93 -50.16 22.34
CA VAL A 1166 -40.70 -48.86 22.99
C VAL A 1166 -41.97 -48.00 23.00
N GLY A 1167 -42.75 -48.02 21.92
CA GLY A 1167 -44.02 -47.28 21.82
C GLY A 1167 -45.11 -47.74 22.81
N TYR A 1168 -45.04 -48.98 23.29
CA TYR A 1168 -46.00 -49.53 24.26
C TYR A 1168 -45.71 -49.12 25.71
N PHE A 1169 -44.44 -49.17 26.14
CA PHE A 1169 -44.09 -49.04 27.57
C PHE A 1169 -43.94 -47.61 28.10
N ALA A 1170 -43.80 -46.59 27.25
CA ALA A 1170 -43.67 -45.21 27.69
C ALA A 1170 -44.36 -44.24 26.71
N PRO A 1171 -45.66 -43.93 26.88
CA PRO A 1171 -46.37 -43.02 25.98
C PRO A 1171 -45.94 -41.54 26.14
N LEU A 1172 -46.11 -40.77 25.07
CA LEU A 1172 -45.74 -39.35 24.98
C LEU A 1172 -46.62 -38.47 25.90
N PRO A 1173 -46.05 -37.66 26.82
CA PRO A 1173 -46.84 -36.76 27.66
C PRO A 1173 -47.61 -35.70 26.85
N PRO A 1174 -48.87 -35.37 27.23
CA PRO A 1174 -49.67 -34.36 26.55
C PRO A 1174 -49.02 -32.97 26.64
N LYS A 1175 -49.26 -32.14 25.61
CA LYS A 1175 -48.80 -30.74 25.60
C LYS A 1175 -49.72 -29.92 26.52
N ARG A 1176 -49.16 -29.03 27.35
CA ARG A 1176 -49.98 -28.00 28.02
C ARG A 1176 -50.59 -27.09 26.96
N ALA A 1177 -51.83 -26.67 27.20
CA ALA A 1177 -52.48 -25.62 26.41
C ALA A 1177 -52.14 -24.26 27.03
N ASP A 1178 -51.66 -23.33 26.21
CA ASP A 1178 -51.40 -21.96 26.62
C ASP A 1178 -52.72 -21.18 26.57
N ALA A 1179 -53.00 -20.37 27.60
CA ALA A 1179 -54.26 -19.64 27.70
C ALA A 1179 -54.32 -18.48 26.70
N VAL A 1180 -55.42 -18.38 25.95
CA VAL A 1180 -55.70 -17.25 25.06
C VAL A 1180 -56.15 -16.05 25.90
N PRO A 1181 -55.57 -14.85 25.73
CA PRO A 1181 -56.05 -13.64 26.39
C PRO A 1181 -57.31 -13.11 25.68
N ASP A 1182 -58.32 -12.72 26.46
CA ASP A 1182 -59.53 -12.08 25.95
C ASP A 1182 -59.25 -10.70 25.34
N VAL A 1183 -60.01 -10.34 24.31
CA VAL A 1183 -59.91 -9.04 23.59
C VAL A 1183 -60.94 -8.06 24.15
N GLU A 1184 -60.50 -6.83 24.44
CA GLU A 1184 -61.36 -5.76 24.97
C GLU A 1184 -62.47 -5.35 23.99
N LYS A 1185 -63.62 -4.95 24.53
CA LYS A 1185 -64.70 -4.30 23.77
C LYS A 1185 -64.44 -2.80 23.65
N PRO A 1186 -64.74 -2.16 22.51
CA PRO A 1186 -64.66 -0.70 22.38
C PRO A 1186 -65.72 0.01 23.23
N GLY A 1187 -65.41 1.23 23.68
CA GLY A 1187 -66.34 2.14 24.36
C GLY A 1187 -67.26 2.89 23.39
N PRO A 1188 -68.29 3.59 23.91
CA PRO A 1188 -69.29 4.28 23.09
C PRO A 1188 -68.79 5.62 22.53
N GLU A 1189 -69.26 5.98 21.34
CA GLU A 1189 -69.07 7.30 20.73
C GLU A 1189 -70.03 8.33 21.35
N THR A 1190 -69.63 9.60 21.36
CA THR A 1190 -70.45 10.73 21.82
C THR A 1190 -70.79 11.66 20.66
N GLU A 1191 -72.08 11.79 20.33
CA GLU A 1191 -72.55 12.92 19.51
C GLU A 1191 -72.42 14.23 20.29
N GLY A 1192 -72.03 15.31 19.60
CA GLY A 1192 -71.87 16.64 20.18
C GLY A 1192 -71.86 17.72 19.10
N VAL A 1193 -72.93 18.51 19.02
CA VAL A 1193 -73.14 19.52 17.98
C VAL A 1193 -72.59 20.89 18.42
N SER A 1194 -72.31 21.74 17.44
CA SER A 1194 -71.70 23.07 17.50
C SER A 1194 -72.04 23.96 18.71
N SER A 1195 -71.00 24.56 19.28
CA SER A 1195 -70.77 26.02 19.23
C SER A 1195 -69.31 26.36 19.49
#